data_AF-A0A6G8ID18-F1
#
_entry.id   AF-A0A6G8ID18-F1
#
_cell.length_a   1.000
_cell.length_b   1.000
_cell.length_c   1.000
_cell.angle_alpha   90.00
_cell.angle_beta   90.00
_cell.angle_gamma   90.00
#
_symmetry.space_group_name_H-M   'P 1'
#
loop_
_entity.id
_entity.type
_entity.pdbx_description
1 polymer ?
#
loop_
_entity_poly.entity_id
_entity_poly.type
_entity_poly.pdbx_seq_one_letter_code
_entity_poly.pdbx_strand_id
1 'polypeptide(L)'
;MELTRTRALRGPNLWSRHTAIETVVRCEDNERAISGLAGFEPRLRDQFPHLGALRSTGGPLSLAHVLEAVTLTLQAQAGCPVTFSRTAATVERGVYQVVVQYSEEAVGRRALALASELIQAVLERRAFDVTAALAELRELDEDERLGPSTGSIVNAAVARGIPFRRLTTGSLVQFGWGSKARRIQAAEVDRTSAVAESIAQDKELTKRLLQAAGVPVPMGRPVTDVDDAWAAAIEVGLPVVLKPRDGNQGKGVTVNVTTRKQLEAAYHTAAAIGDVLVERFLPGRDYRLLVVGNRLIAASRRDPPQVIGDGQHTVQQLVDIVNADPRRGEGHATSLTKIRFDDIARATLTAQGLQPDSVPDKGRRVVLRSNANLSTGGTATDVTDDVHPDVAARAIAAAQMIGLDICGVDVVCETLLRPLEDQAGGVVEVNAAPGLRMHLSPSFGHARDVGKAVIDDMFPNGGDGRIPVVAVTGTNGKTTTVRLIAHLIAASGLRVGMTNTDGVYVNGRQTDSGDCSGPRSARNVLMHPEVDAAVFETARGGVLREGLGFDRCQVAVVTNVGAGDHLGLNYITTVEDLAVLKRVIVQNVAENGFAVLNAADPIVAEMIHNCPGQVIYFAQDRAQPVMATHRAQGRRVVYVDQGDVVVEQGEMAERFALSAIPITRNGQIGFQVENVMAAIGAAWGAGLSWDAIRRGLATFHNDAHNAPGRFNVMDYRGATVIADYGHNPDAMRALVQAVEALPAQRRSVVISGAGDRRDQDIREQTQILGAAFDEVILYQDACQRGRADGEVIALLRDGLKGAKRARDVLEIQGEFKAIDTALERLQPGDLCLVLVDQVEAALAHLQMRTQSPEVAVA
;
A
#
# COMPACT_ATOMS: atom_id res chain seq x y z
N MET A 1 32.78 -11.28 0.68
CA MET A 1 31.44 -10.96 1.19
C MET A 1 30.45 -11.35 0.12
N GLU A 2 29.48 -12.19 0.45
CA GLU A 2 28.50 -12.75 -0.49
C GLU A 2 27.08 -12.35 -0.09
N LEU A 3 26.30 -11.81 -1.03
CA LEU A 3 24.88 -11.52 -0.85
C LEU A 3 24.07 -12.74 -1.29
N THR A 4 23.56 -13.52 -0.34
CA THR A 4 22.91 -14.81 -0.64
C THR A 4 21.41 -14.69 -0.90
N ARG A 5 20.79 -13.57 -0.48
CA ARG A 5 19.35 -13.33 -0.68
C ARG A 5 19.04 -11.85 -0.57
N THR A 6 18.27 -11.29 -1.50
CA THR A 6 17.80 -9.90 -1.43
C THR A 6 16.30 -9.82 -1.69
N ARG A 7 15.56 -9.10 -0.85
CA ARG A 7 14.10 -8.92 -0.92
C ARG A 7 13.72 -7.47 -0.63
N ALA A 8 12.56 -7.06 -1.11
CA ALA A 8 11.97 -5.75 -0.81
C ALA A 8 10.78 -5.93 0.13
N LEU A 9 10.86 -5.28 1.29
CA LEU A 9 9.79 -5.16 2.28
C LEU A 9 8.97 -3.92 1.92
N ARG A 10 7.70 -4.12 1.56
CA ARG A 10 6.81 -3.11 0.96
C ARG A 10 5.76 -2.53 1.92
N GLY A 11 5.89 -2.87 3.20
CA GLY A 11 5.02 -2.39 4.27
C GLY A 11 5.69 -2.56 5.63
N PRO A 12 4.96 -2.26 6.72
CA PRO A 12 5.46 -2.46 8.07
C PRO A 12 5.99 -3.88 8.24
N ASN A 13 7.16 -4.02 8.85
CA ASN A 13 7.89 -5.27 8.88
C ASN A 13 8.56 -5.45 10.26
N LEU A 14 9.36 -6.52 10.37
CA LEU A 14 10.08 -6.88 11.60
C LEU A 14 11.00 -5.75 12.11
N TRP A 15 11.50 -4.93 11.20
CA TRP A 15 12.58 -3.98 11.46
C TRP A 15 12.08 -2.56 11.68
N SER A 16 11.10 -2.13 10.89
CA SER A 16 10.52 -0.79 10.95
C SER A 16 9.14 -0.71 10.28
N ARG A 17 8.53 0.48 10.31
CA ARG A 17 7.35 0.82 9.50
C ARG A 17 7.69 1.27 8.07
N HIS A 18 8.98 1.40 7.74
CA HIS A 18 9.42 1.86 6.43
C HIS A 18 9.52 0.70 5.44
N THR A 19 9.38 1.05 4.15
CA THR A 19 9.82 0.21 3.05
C THR A 19 11.34 0.03 3.11
N ALA A 20 11.82 -1.19 2.93
CA ALA A 20 13.24 -1.51 3.08
C ALA A 20 13.69 -2.66 2.19
N ILE A 21 14.93 -2.59 1.71
CA ILE A 21 15.62 -3.73 1.10
C ILE A 21 16.24 -4.53 2.24
N GLU A 22 15.85 -5.81 2.37
CA GLU A 22 16.52 -6.77 3.24
C GLU A 22 17.45 -7.63 2.39
N THR A 23 18.71 -7.73 2.79
CA THR A 23 19.67 -8.66 2.21
C THR A 23 20.35 -9.52 3.27
N VAL A 24 20.59 -10.79 2.94
CA VAL A 24 21.39 -11.70 3.75
C VAL A 24 22.82 -11.67 3.24
N VAL A 25 23.75 -11.35 4.13
CA VAL A 25 25.17 -11.18 3.83
C VAL A 25 25.97 -12.22 4.57
N ARG A 26 26.74 -13.03 3.84
CA ARG A 26 27.76 -13.92 4.40
C ARG A 26 29.13 -13.23 4.31
N CYS A 27 29.79 -13.09 5.45
CA CYS A 27 31.14 -12.58 5.57
C CYS A 27 32.09 -13.73 5.94
N GLU A 28 33.19 -13.83 5.21
CA GLU A 28 34.32 -14.70 5.57
C GLU A 28 34.97 -14.25 6.89
N ASP A 29 35.79 -15.10 7.50
CA ASP A 29 36.34 -14.83 8.84
C ASP A 29 37.14 -13.51 8.93
N ASN A 30 37.88 -13.17 7.88
CA ASN A 30 38.62 -11.90 7.76
C ASN A 30 37.73 -10.67 7.47
N GLU A 31 36.48 -10.88 7.08
CA GLU A 31 35.52 -9.81 6.72
C GLU A 31 34.57 -9.45 7.89
N ARG A 32 34.60 -10.26 8.95
CA ARG A 32 33.76 -10.08 10.15
C ARG A 32 34.25 -8.94 11.05
N ALA A 33 35.48 -8.47 10.86
CA ALA A 33 36.02 -7.30 11.54
C ALA A 33 36.89 -6.50 10.57
N ILE A 34 36.45 -5.31 10.17
CA ILE A 34 37.19 -4.46 9.23
C ILE A 34 38.53 -3.99 9.80
N SER A 35 38.71 -4.05 11.13
CA SER A 35 40.01 -3.83 11.78
C SER A 35 41.07 -4.85 11.34
N GLY A 36 40.66 -6.03 10.88
CA GLY A 36 41.54 -7.03 10.27
C GLY A 36 41.88 -6.75 8.80
N LEU A 37 41.18 -5.80 8.15
CA LEU A 37 41.39 -5.43 6.76
C LEU A 37 42.31 -4.20 6.69
N ALA A 38 43.62 -4.43 6.58
CA ALA A 38 44.64 -3.38 6.64
C ALA A 38 44.36 -2.20 5.69
N GLY A 39 44.14 -1.02 6.27
CA GLY A 39 43.88 0.23 5.56
C GLY A 39 42.55 0.29 4.79
N PHE A 40 41.61 -0.62 5.05
CA PHE A 40 40.32 -0.65 4.36
C PHE A 40 39.50 0.62 4.61
N GLU A 41 39.25 0.99 5.87
CA GLU A 41 38.42 2.15 6.19
C GLU A 41 39.00 3.47 5.65
N PRO A 42 40.32 3.77 5.79
CA PRO A 42 40.90 4.95 5.16
C PRO A 42 40.68 4.98 3.63
N ARG A 43 40.85 3.86 2.93
CA ARG A 43 40.61 3.79 1.47
C ARG A 43 39.15 3.99 1.11
N LEU A 44 38.22 3.45 1.92
CA LEU A 44 36.79 3.67 1.72
C LEU A 44 36.43 5.14 1.89
N ARG A 45 36.98 5.81 2.91
CA ARG A 45 36.73 7.24 3.16
C ARG A 45 37.38 8.15 2.13
N ASP A 46 38.50 7.74 1.55
CA ASP A 46 39.15 8.45 0.44
C ASP A 46 38.27 8.45 -0.81
N GLN A 47 37.67 7.29 -1.15
CA GLN A 47 36.76 7.19 -2.30
C GLN A 47 35.37 7.75 -2.01
N PHE A 48 34.88 7.67 -0.77
CA PHE A 48 33.58 8.21 -0.36
C PHE A 48 33.67 9.10 0.90
N PRO A 49 34.15 10.35 0.76
CA PRO A 49 34.37 11.24 1.91
C PRO A 49 33.11 11.60 2.69
N HIS A 50 31.94 11.57 2.04
CA HIS A 50 30.65 11.87 2.65
C HIS A 50 30.09 10.72 3.51
N LEU A 51 30.77 9.57 3.54
CA LEU A 51 30.39 8.45 4.40
C LEU A 51 30.52 8.83 5.88
N GLY A 52 29.41 8.74 6.60
CA GLY A 52 29.36 9.03 8.03
C GLY A 52 30.20 8.09 8.90
N ALA A 53 29.98 8.17 10.21
CA ALA A 53 30.60 7.23 11.15
C ALA A 53 30.03 5.83 10.94
N LEU A 54 30.91 4.84 10.77
CA LEU A 54 30.52 3.44 10.73
C LEU A 54 30.22 2.97 12.16
N ARG A 55 29.06 2.35 12.36
CA ARG A 55 28.60 1.90 13.68
C ARG A 55 28.20 0.44 13.62
N SER A 56 28.49 -0.28 14.71
CA SER A 56 27.99 -1.63 14.95
C SER A 56 26.98 -1.58 16.08
N THR A 57 25.89 -2.34 15.98
CA THR A 57 24.89 -2.50 17.04
C THR A 57 25.27 -3.55 18.08
N GLY A 58 26.49 -4.11 17.99
CA GLY A 58 27.05 -5.08 18.94
C GLY A 58 28.11 -5.95 18.27
N GLY A 59 29.27 -6.12 18.93
CA GLY A 59 30.40 -6.89 18.38
C GLY A 59 31.23 -6.13 17.34
N PRO A 60 32.21 -6.80 16.69
CA PRO A 60 33.11 -6.17 15.72
C PRO A 60 32.38 -5.61 14.50
N LEU A 61 32.90 -4.50 13.96
CA LEU A 61 32.38 -3.88 12.75
C LEU A 61 32.74 -4.73 11.52
N SER A 62 31.76 -5.41 10.93
CA SER A 62 31.94 -6.29 9.74
C SER A 62 31.68 -5.56 8.43
N LEU A 63 32.02 -6.18 7.28
CA LEU A 63 31.66 -5.66 5.96
C LEU A 63 30.13 -5.53 5.75
N ALA A 64 29.31 -6.32 6.46
CA ALA A 64 27.85 -6.16 6.43
C ALA A 64 27.39 -4.78 6.96
N HIS A 65 28.03 -4.27 8.02
CA HIS A 65 27.76 -2.93 8.55
C HIS A 65 28.24 -1.83 7.60
N VAL A 66 29.32 -2.09 6.86
CA VAL A 66 29.80 -1.18 5.81
C VAL A 66 28.80 -1.12 4.67
N LEU A 67 28.29 -2.27 4.21
CA LEU A 67 27.26 -2.36 3.18
C LEU A 67 26.03 -1.56 3.58
N GLU A 68 25.53 -1.74 4.81
CA GLU A 68 24.42 -0.97 5.37
C GLU A 68 24.65 0.54 5.24
N ALA A 69 25.77 1.03 5.79
CA ALA A 69 26.07 2.46 5.86
C ALA A 69 26.29 3.08 4.47
N VAL A 70 27.00 2.37 3.58
CA VAL A 70 27.25 2.84 2.21
C VAL A 70 25.95 2.89 1.42
N THR A 71 25.11 1.85 1.46
CA THR A 71 23.83 1.83 0.75
C THR A 71 22.90 2.95 1.23
N LEU A 72 22.80 3.19 2.55
CA LEU A 72 22.00 4.30 3.08
C LEU A 72 22.56 5.65 2.62
N THR A 73 23.88 5.84 2.72
CA THR A 73 24.53 7.12 2.40
C THR A 73 24.44 7.44 0.91
N LEU A 74 24.61 6.45 0.02
CA LEU A 74 24.44 6.64 -1.43
C LEU A 74 23.04 7.16 -1.76
N GLN A 75 21.99 6.55 -1.21
CA GLN A 75 20.61 7.02 -1.42
C GLN A 75 20.39 8.44 -0.86
N ALA A 76 20.86 8.71 0.36
CA ALA A 76 20.71 10.04 0.97
C ALA A 76 21.45 11.13 0.16
N GLN A 77 22.65 10.84 -0.35
CA GLN A 77 23.43 11.77 -1.19
C GLN A 77 22.85 11.91 -2.61
N ALA A 78 22.09 10.92 -3.08
CA ALA A 78 21.29 11.01 -4.30
C ALA A 78 20.02 11.87 -4.10
N GLY A 79 19.68 12.26 -2.87
CA GLY A 79 18.52 13.11 -2.56
C GLY A 79 17.27 12.34 -2.16
N CYS A 80 17.36 11.02 -2.00
CA CYS A 80 16.24 10.20 -1.55
C CYS A 80 15.96 10.44 -0.04
N PRO A 81 14.69 10.55 0.38
CA PRO A 81 14.32 10.82 1.78
C PRO A 81 14.38 9.56 2.65
N VAL A 82 15.58 9.01 2.84
CA VAL A 82 15.83 7.79 3.62
C VAL A 82 16.66 8.09 4.88
N THR A 83 16.32 7.42 5.98
CA THR A 83 16.97 7.65 7.29
C THR A 83 17.20 6.38 8.10
N PHE A 84 16.50 5.29 7.77
CA PHE A 84 16.58 4.05 8.53
C PHE A 84 17.48 3.00 7.84
N SER A 85 18.35 2.39 8.63
CA SER A 85 19.05 1.17 8.28
C SER A 85 19.36 0.36 9.54
N ARG A 86 19.60 -0.95 9.37
CA ARG A 86 20.00 -1.84 10.46
C ARG A 86 20.71 -3.08 9.96
N THR A 87 21.76 -3.49 10.66
CA THR A 87 22.39 -4.81 10.53
C THR A 87 22.12 -5.64 11.79
N ALA A 88 21.78 -6.92 11.61
CA ALA A 88 21.63 -7.88 12.69
C ALA A 88 22.41 -9.17 12.36
N ALA A 89 23.22 -9.66 13.30
CA ALA A 89 23.85 -10.98 13.16
C ALA A 89 22.80 -12.09 13.30
N THR A 90 22.94 -13.17 12.54
CA THR A 90 22.09 -14.37 12.69
C THR A 90 22.76 -15.39 13.61
N VAL A 91 22.05 -16.49 13.87
CA VAL A 91 22.59 -17.66 14.58
C VAL A 91 23.76 -18.34 13.85
N GLU A 92 23.86 -18.14 12.53
CA GLU A 92 24.96 -18.65 11.74
C GLU A 92 26.15 -17.67 11.81
N ARG A 93 27.28 -18.17 12.30
CA ARG A 93 28.49 -17.38 12.43
C ARG A 93 28.91 -16.78 11.09
N GLY A 94 29.07 -15.46 11.04
CA GLY A 94 29.47 -14.74 9.82
C GLY A 94 28.32 -14.38 8.89
N VAL A 95 27.07 -14.73 9.23
CA VAL A 95 25.89 -14.37 8.46
C VAL A 95 25.13 -13.22 9.14
N TYR A 96 24.72 -12.23 8.35
CA TYR A 96 24.05 -11.02 8.81
C TYR A 96 22.80 -10.75 7.96
N GLN A 97 21.78 -10.14 8.56
CA GLN A 97 20.67 -9.50 7.86
C GLN A 97 20.91 -7.99 7.84
N VAL A 98 21.07 -7.43 6.65
CA VAL A 98 21.24 -5.99 6.41
C VAL A 98 19.94 -5.44 5.84
N VAL A 99 19.42 -4.39 6.46
CA VAL A 99 18.14 -3.79 6.14
C VAL A 99 18.35 -2.31 5.89
N VAL A 100 17.97 -1.80 4.72
CA VAL A 100 18.15 -0.38 4.37
C VAL A 100 16.85 0.16 3.79
N GLN A 101 16.37 1.27 4.34
CA GLN A 101 15.17 1.96 3.84
C GLN A 101 15.35 2.37 2.37
N TYR A 102 14.25 2.35 1.62
CA TYR A 102 14.17 2.95 0.29
C TYR A 102 12.91 3.81 0.15
N SER A 103 12.97 4.86 -0.68
CA SER A 103 11.80 5.62 -1.15
C SER A 103 11.22 4.98 -2.42
N GLU A 104 12.09 4.70 -3.40
CA GLU A 104 11.77 4.00 -4.64
C GLU A 104 12.53 2.66 -4.71
N GLU A 105 11.82 1.56 -5.02
CA GLU A 105 12.39 0.21 -4.91
C GLU A 105 13.57 0.01 -5.88
N ALA A 106 13.47 0.53 -7.11
CA ALA A 106 14.53 0.45 -8.11
C ALA A 106 15.81 1.15 -7.65
N VAL A 107 15.68 2.35 -7.08
CA VAL A 107 16.79 3.15 -6.53
C VAL A 107 17.45 2.42 -5.36
N GLY A 108 16.67 1.90 -4.42
CA GLY A 108 17.20 1.14 -3.28
C GLY A 108 17.96 -0.12 -3.68
N ARG A 109 17.46 -0.86 -4.68
CA ARG A 109 18.16 -2.03 -5.24
C ARG A 109 19.45 -1.64 -5.94
N ARG A 110 19.44 -0.56 -6.73
CA ARG A 110 20.63 -0.09 -7.43
C ARG A 110 21.68 0.44 -6.46
N ALA A 111 21.27 1.16 -5.42
CA ALA A 111 22.17 1.62 -4.37
C ALA A 111 22.83 0.47 -3.60
N LEU A 112 22.10 -0.64 -3.37
CA LEU A 112 22.68 -1.84 -2.76
C LEU A 112 23.76 -2.47 -3.67
N ALA A 113 23.49 -2.56 -4.97
CA ALA A 113 24.45 -3.08 -5.95
C ALA A 113 25.72 -2.21 -6.01
N LEU A 114 25.55 -0.90 -6.17
CA LEU A 114 26.65 0.08 -6.19
C LEU A 114 27.46 0.06 -4.89
N ALA A 115 26.81 -0.10 -3.74
CA ALA A 115 27.51 -0.24 -2.45
C ALA A 115 28.38 -1.49 -2.40
N SER A 116 27.88 -2.62 -2.92
CA SER A 116 28.65 -3.86 -3.03
C SER A 116 29.84 -3.70 -3.98
N GLU A 117 29.64 -3.04 -5.13
CA GLU A 117 30.70 -2.75 -6.11
C GLU A 117 31.80 -1.84 -5.52
N LEU A 118 31.41 -0.79 -4.78
CA LEU A 118 32.35 0.10 -4.08
C LEU A 118 33.17 -0.67 -3.03
N ILE A 119 32.53 -1.48 -2.19
CA ILE A 119 33.23 -2.30 -1.19
C ILE A 119 34.24 -3.23 -1.87
N GLN A 120 33.84 -3.88 -2.97
CA GLN A 120 34.72 -4.77 -3.72
C GLN A 120 35.91 -4.01 -4.34
N ALA A 121 35.68 -2.82 -4.90
CA ALA A 121 36.75 -1.98 -5.43
C ALA A 121 37.76 -1.57 -4.35
N VAL A 122 37.29 -1.23 -3.15
CA VAL A 122 38.16 -0.87 -2.01
C VAL A 122 38.97 -2.08 -1.51
N LEU A 123 38.38 -3.28 -1.51
CA LEU A 123 39.09 -4.53 -1.17
C LEU A 123 40.18 -4.85 -2.19
N GLU A 124 39.88 -4.69 -3.49
CA GLU A 124 40.79 -4.95 -4.60
C GLU A 124 41.77 -3.80 -4.88
N ARG A 125 41.68 -2.69 -4.13
CA ARG A 125 42.48 -1.47 -4.31
C ARG A 125 42.32 -0.85 -5.70
N ARG A 126 41.12 -0.93 -6.27
CA ARG A 126 40.71 -0.22 -7.49
C ARG A 126 40.00 1.08 -7.13
N ALA A 127 40.04 2.05 -8.04
CA ALA A 127 39.22 3.25 -7.96
C ALA A 127 37.76 2.92 -8.30
N PHE A 128 36.84 3.59 -7.62
CA PHE A 128 35.41 3.57 -7.90
C PHE A 128 34.92 5.03 -8.02
N ASP A 129 34.16 5.33 -9.06
CA ASP A 129 33.62 6.67 -9.28
C ASP A 129 32.29 6.86 -8.55
N VAL A 130 32.39 7.33 -7.29
CA VAL A 130 31.22 7.63 -6.47
C VAL A 130 30.40 8.77 -7.08
N THR A 131 31.03 9.70 -7.80
CA THR A 131 30.30 10.82 -8.42
C THR A 131 29.40 10.33 -9.54
N ALA A 132 29.92 9.44 -10.39
CA ALA A 132 29.12 8.78 -11.43
C ALA A 132 27.99 7.93 -10.83
N ALA A 133 28.27 7.16 -9.77
CA ALA A 133 27.26 6.37 -9.07
C ALA A 133 26.13 7.24 -8.48
N LEU A 134 26.47 8.39 -7.90
CA LEU A 134 25.47 9.34 -7.38
C LEU A 134 24.67 10.02 -8.50
N ALA A 135 25.30 10.31 -9.65
CA ALA A 135 24.60 10.84 -10.81
C ALA A 135 23.60 9.81 -11.37
N GLU A 136 24.01 8.55 -11.49
CA GLU A 136 23.14 7.45 -11.92
C GLU A 136 21.94 7.27 -10.99
N LEU A 137 22.15 7.31 -9.66
CA LEU A 137 21.07 7.20 -8.69
C LEU A 137 20.11 8.39 -8.73
N ARG A 138 20.61 9.61 -8.98
CA ARG A 138 19.78 10.82 -9.14
C ARG A 138 18.90 10.74 -10.38
N GLU A 139 19.48 10.33 -11.51
CA GLU A 139 18.75 10.15 -12.77
C GLU A 139 17.66 9.09 -12.61
N LEU A 140 17.98 7.95 -11.98
CA LEU A 140 17.00 6.90 -11.71
C LEU A 140 15.90 7.34 -10.74
N ASP A 141 16.22 8.09 -9.67
CA ASP A 141 15.21 8.66 -8.77
C ASP A 141 14.29 9.65 -9.51
N GLU A 142 14.85 10.49 -10.38
CA GLU A 142 14.08 11.43 -11.19
C GLU A 142 13.11 10.77 -12.16
N ASP A 143 13.52 9.65 -12.79
CA ASP A 143 12.69 8.88 -13.71
C ASP A 143 11.59 8.09 -12.99
N GLU A 144 11.90 7.54 -11.82
CA GLU A 144 10.96 6.69 -11.08
C GLU A 144 9.97 7.52 -10.25
N ARG A 145 10.40 8.57 -9.55
CA ARG A 145 9.56 9.28 -8.56
C ARG A 145 8.33 9.97 -9.17
N LEU A 146 7.36 10.27 -8.32
CA LEU A 146 6.20 11.07 -8.73
C LEU A 146 6.60 12.50 -9.12
N GLY A 147 6.08 12.97 -10.26
CA GLY A 147 6.27 14.35 -10.69
C GLY A 147 5.69 15.37 -9.69
N PRO A 148 6.13 16.65 -9.73
CA PRO A 148 5.92 17.62 -8.66
C PRO A 148 4.43 17.85 -8.30
N SER A 149 3.53 17.85 -9.30
CA SER A 149 2.10 18.01 -9.07
C SER A 149 1.54 16.84 -8.24
N THR A 150 1.68 15.61 -8.74
CA THR A 150 1.18 14.40 -8.05
C THR A 150 1.91 14.17 -6.73
N GLY A 151 3.22 14.40 -6.70
CA GLY A 151 4.05 14.32 -5.50
C GLY A 151 3.56 15.28 -4.41
N SER A 152 3.14 16.51 -4.75
CA SER A 152 2.60 17.44 -3.75
C SER A 152 1.31 16.94 -3.10
N ILE A 153 0.41 16.33 -3.88
CA ILE A 153 -0.85 15.76 -3.37
C ILE A 153 -0.55 14.55 -2.50
N VAL A 154 0.38 13.68 -2.91
CA VAL A 154 0.83 12.52 -2.12
C VAL A 154 1.49 12.94 -0.82
N ASN A 155 2.37 13.93 -0.85
CA ASN A 155 3.02 14.45 0.35
C ASN A 155 2.01 15.03 1.35
N ALA A 156 0.98 15.74 0.85
CA ALA A 156 -0.11 16.23 1.69
C ALA A 156 -0.94 15.07 2.31
N ALA A 157 -1.17 14.00 1.55
CA ALA A 157 -1.84 12.80 2.07
C ALA A 157 -1.01 12.16 3.19
N VAL A 158 0.30 11.96 2.98
CA VAL A 158 1.22 11.41 3.97
C VAL A 158 1.27 12.28 5.23
N ALA A 159 1.34 13.60 5.08
CA ALA A 159 1.35 14.55 6.20
C ALA A 159 0.06 14.47 7.03
N ARG A 160 -1.08 14.18 6.39
CA ARG A 160 -2.37 13.95 7.06
C ARG A 160 -2.54 12.50 7.56
N GLY A 161 -1.55 11.64 7.33
CA GLY A 161 -1.60 10.23 7.68
C GLY A 161 -2.60 9.42 6.85
N ILE A 162 -2.91 9.84 5.63
CA ILE A 162 -3.72 9.09 4.67
C ILE A 162 -2.80 8.14 3.91
N PRO A 163 -3.11 6.84 3.84
CA PRO A 163 -2.24 5.90 3.16
C PRO A 163 -2.47 5.99 1.66
N PHE A 164 -1.45 5.67 0.87
CA PHE A 164 -1.54 5.73 -0.58
C PHE A 164 -0.85 4.56 -1.25
N ARG A 165 -1.17 4.35 -2.52
CA ARG A 165 -0.52 3.40 -3.40
C ARG A 165 -0.49 3.92 -4.82
N ARG A 166 0.69 3.91 -5.43
CA ARG A 166 0.84 4.15 -6.88
C ARG A 166 0.40 2.90 -7.64
N LEU A 167 -0.47 3.08 -8.64
CA LEU A 167 -1.07 1.97 -9.41
C LEU A 167 -0.36 1.72 -10.75
N THR A 168 0.38 2.70 -11.27
CA THR A 168 1.13 2.61 -12.52
C THR A 168 2.53 3.20 -12.35
N THR A 169 3.38 3.08 -13.35
CA THR A 169 4.63 3.87 -13.43
C THR A 169 4.36 5.36 -13.71
N GLY A 170 3.13 5.73 -14.07
CA GLY A 170 2.71 7.12 -14.27
C GLY A 170 2.17 7.76 -12.99
N SER A 171 1.26 8.72 -13.15
CA SER A 171 0.69 9.55 -12.09
C SER A 171 -0.63 9.00 -11.50
N LEU A 172 -0.97 7.74 -11.76
CA LEU A 172 -2.18 7.12 -11.19
C LEU A 172 -1.91 6.70 -9.74
N VAL A 173 -2.56 7.37 -8.80
CA VAL A 173 -2.39 7.11 -7.36
C VAL A 173 -3.74 6.89 -6.71
N GLN A 174 -3.82 5.86 -5.86
CA GLN A 174 -4.93 5.62 -4.95
C GLN A 174 -4.58 6.11 -3.54
N PHE A 175 -5.53 6.76 -2.89
CA PHE A 175 -5.50 7.14 -1.48
C PHE A 175 -6.57 6.36 -0.73
N GLY A 176 -6.26 5.90 0.49
CA GLY A 176 -7.20 5.11 1.27
C GLY A 176 -7.48 3.72 0.66
N TRP A 177 -8.36 2.98 1.35
CA TRP A 177 -8.62 1.56 1.14
C TRP A 177 -10.12 1.27 0.96
N GLY A 178 -10.40 0.18 0.24
CA GLY A 178 -11.75 -0.36 0.08
C GLY A 178 -12.72 0.66 -0.53
N SER A 179 -13.94 0.68 0.01
CA SER A 179 -15.01 1.59 -0.39
C SER A 179 -14.77 3.06 -0.04
N LYS A 180 -13.74 3.35 0.77
CA LYS A 180 -13.32 4.73 1.07
C LYS A 180 -12.13 5.19 0.24
N ALA A 181 -11.60 4.34 -0.64
CA ALA A 181 -10.50 4.70 -1.49
C ALA A 181 -10.90 5.78 -2.50
N ARG A 182 -9.99 6.71 -2.76
CA ARG A 182 -10.11 7.75 -3.78
C ARG A 182 -8.91 7.70 -4.71
N ARG A 183 -9.05 8.14 -5.96
CA ARG A 183 -7.96 8.12 -6.94
C ARG A 183 -7.71 9.47 -7.57
N ILE A 184 -6.46 9.68 -7.99
CA ILE A 184 -6.06 10.76 -8.86
C ILE A 184 -5.29 10.24 -10.07
N GLN A 185 -5.43 10.95 -11.19
CA GLN A 185 -4.55 10.86 -12.35
C GLN A 185 -3.94 12.24 -12.55
N ALA A 186 -2.63 12.38 -12.32
CA ALA A 186 -1.98 13.68 -12.25
C ALA A 186 -2.60 14.60 -11.17
N ALA A 187 -3.38 15.62 -11.57
CA ALA A 187 -4.13 16.51 -10.69
C ALA A 187 -5.65 16.31 -10.77
N GLU A 188 -6.13 15.43 -11.64
CA GLU A 188 -7.54 15.08 -11.73
C GLU A 188 -7.93 14.08 -10.66
N VAL A 189 -9.16 14.18 -10.16
CA VAL A 189 -9.73 13.27 -9.15
C VAL A 189 -10.73 12.32 -9.81
N ASP A 190 -10.94 11.16 -9.18
CA ASP A 190 -11.87 10.11 -9.63
C ASP A 190 -13.33 10.52 -9.86
N ARG A 191 -13.74 11.68 -9.36
CA ARG A 191 -15.08 12.26 -9.56
C ARG A 191 -15.16 13.20 -10.77
N THR A 192 -14.02 13.62 -11.33
CA THR A 192 -13.98 14.38 -12.59
C THR A 192 -14.52 13.47 -13.69
N SER A 193 -15.64 13.86 -14.31
CA SER A 193 -16.24 13.06 -15.38
C SER A 193 -15.51 13.25 -16.70
N ALA A 194 -15.43 12.19 -17.51
CA ALA A 194 -14.90 12.27 -18.88
C ALA A 194 -15.69 13.27 -19.76
N VAL A 195 -16.97 13.51 -19.45
CA VAL A 195 -17.78 14.54 -20.10
C VAL A 195 -17.27 15.94 -19.78
N ALA A 196 -16.96 16.22 -18.50
CA ALA A 196 -16.40 17.51 -18.09
C ALA A 196 -15.02 17.76 -18.71
N GLU A 197 -14.17 16.73 -18.79
CA GLU A 197 -12.88 16.81 -19.49
C GLU A 197 -13.07 17.13 -20.98
N SER A 198 -13.98 16.42 -21.66
CA SER A 198 -14.29 16.65 -23.07
C SER A 198 -14.84 18.06 -23.33
N ILE A 199 -15.69 18.57 -22.43
CA ILE A 199 -16.17 19.95 -22.50
C ILE A 199 -14.99 20.92 -22.42
N ALA A 200 -14.08 20.73 -21.45
CA ALA A 200 -12.92 21.61 -21.25
C ALA A 200 -11.96 21.63 -22.45
N GLN A 201 -11.87 20.53 -23.21
CA GLN A 201 -11.07 20.45 -24.43
C GLN A 201 -11.71 21.21 -25.62
N ASP A 202 -13.05 21.27 -25.68
CA ASP A 202 -13.76 22.06 -26.69
C ASP A 202 -13.90 23.52 -26.26
N LYS A 203 -13.04 24.38 -26.82
CA LYS A 203 -13.01 25.81 -26.49
C LYS A 203 -14.30 26.54 -26.82
N GLU A 204 -15.00 26.14 -27.88
CA GLU A 204 -16.25 26.80 -28.27
C GLU A 204 -17.36 26.42 -27.30
N LEU A 205 -17.51 25.13 -27.03
CA LEU A 205 -18.51 24.64 -26.08
C LEU A 205 -18.25 25.20 -24.68
N THR A 206 -17.00 25.14 -24.19
CA THR A 206 -16.59 25.73 -22.93
C THR A 206 -17.05 27.19 -22.86
N LYS A 207 -16.74 28.00 -23.86
CA LYS A 207 -17.12 29.42 -23.87
C LYS A 207 -18.62 29.65 -23.85
N ARG A 208 -19.39 28.90 -24.64
CA ARG A 208 -20.86 29.02 -24.65
C ARG A 208 -21.44 28.74 -23.26
N LEU A 209 -20.92 27.70 -22.59
CA LEU A 209 -21.34 27.36 -21.23
C LEU A 209 -20.91 28.44 -20.21
N LEU A 210 -19.66 28.90 -20.27
CA LEU A 210 -19.17 29.99 -19.42
C LEU A 210 -20.01 31.27 -19.58
N GLN A 211 -20.32 31.65 -20.83
CA GLN A 211 -21.16 32.80 -21.11
C GLN A 211 -22.58 32.63 -20.55
N ALA A 212 -23.18 31.44 -20.68
CA ALA A 212 -24.48 31.13 -20.08
C ALA A 212 -24.46 31.21 -18.54
N ALA A 213 -23.32 30.94 -17.91
CA ALA A 213 -23.10 31.10 -16.47
C ALA A 213 -22.78 32.55 -16.05
N GLY A 214 -22.75 33.51 -17.00
CA GLY A 214 -22.37 34.90 -16.72
C GLY A 214 -20.88 35.09 -16.47
N VAL A 215 -20.04 34.15 -16.89
CA VAL A 215 -18.57 34.29 -16.83
C VAL A 215 -18.09 35.05 -18.08
N PRO A 216 -17.36 36.17 -17.92
CA PRO A 216 -16.83 36.93 -19.05
C PRO A 216 -15.86 36.08 -19.89
N VAL A 217 -16.10 36.01 -21.21
CA VAL A 217 -15.25 35.30 -22.18
C VAL A 217 -15.02 36.19 -23.41
N PRO A 218 -13.91 36.02 -24.16
CA PRO A 218 -13.72 36.76 -25.40
C PRO A 218 -14.76 36.32 -26.44
N MET A 219 -15.53 37.29 -26.94
CA MET A 219 -16.51 37.09 -28.00
C MET A 219 -15.84 36.67 -29.31
N GLY A 220 -16.46 35.77 -30.06
CA GLY A 220 -15.91 35.23 -31.29
C GLY A 220 -16.74 34.07 -31.84
N ARG A 221 -16.36 33.59 -33.03
CA ARG A 221 -17.00 32.42 -33.66
C ARG A 221 -16.03 31.65 -34.57
N PRO A 222 -16.28 30.33 -34.80
CA PRO A 222 -15.54 29.57 -35.79
C PRO A 222 -15.71 30.16 -37.18
N VAL A 223 -14.70 29.96 -38.02
CA VAL A 223 -14.63 30.49 -39.38
C VAL A 223 -14.13 29.43 -40.35
N THR A 224 -14.64 29.45 -41.58
CA THR A 224 -14.35 28.39 -42.58
C THR A 224 -13.25 28.75 -43.57
N ASP A 225 -13.01 30.03 -43.78
CA ASP A 225 -12.00 30.54 -44.70
C ASP A 225 -11.51 31.94 -44.26
N VAL A 226 -10.56 32.49 -45.02
CA VAL A 226 -9.94 33.80 -44.75
C VAL A 226 -10.95 34.94 -44.85
N ASP A 227 -11.90 34.88 -45.79
CA ASP A 227 -12.88 35.95 -45.99
C ASP A 227 -13.91 35.96 -44.85
N ASP A 228 -14.37 34.79 -44.44
CA ASP A 228 -15.20 34.61 -43.25
C ASP A 228 -14.45 35.02 -41.97
N ALA A 229 -13.15 34.71 -41.89
CA ALA A 229 -12.29 35.14 -40.79
C ALA A 229 -12.17 36.67 -40.70
N TRP A 230 -12.05 37.35 -41.85
CA TRP A 230 -12.06 38.81 -41.90
C TRP A 230 -13.43 39.39 -41.53
N ALA A 231 -14.52 38.80 -42.01
CA ALA A 231 -15.87 39.21 -41.66
C ALA A 231 -16.13 39.09 -40.15
N ALA A 232 -15.75 37.95 -39.55
CA ALA A 232 -15.82 37.73 -38.10
C ALA A 232 -14.95 38.74 -37.33
N ALA A 233 -13.77 39.09 -37.84
CA ALA A 233 -12.90 40.07 -37.19
C ALA A 233 -13.50 41.48 -37.17
N ILE A 234 -14.22 41.87 -38.22
CA ILE A 234 -14.94 43.15 -38.29
C ILE A 234 -16.20 43.12 -37.40
N GLU A 235 -16.93 42.00 -37.37
CA GLU A 235 -18.10 41.79 -36.50
C GLU A 235 -17.74 41.95 -35.01
N VAL A 236 -16.64 41.31 -34.60
CA VAL A 236 -16.16 41.32 -33.20
C VAL A 236 -15.42 42.61 -32.84
N GLY A 237 -14.77 43.24 -33.81
CA GLY A 237 -13.96 44.44 -33.65
C GLY A 237 -12.45 44.15 -33.48
N LEU A 238 -11.62 44.87 -34.22
CA LEU A 238 -10.16 44.78 -34.15
C LEU A 238 -9.61 45.49 -32.89
N PRO A 239 -8.50 45.00 -32.29
CA PRO A 239 -7.72 43.83 -32.67
C PRO A 239 -8.38 42.47 -32.32
N VAL A 240 -8.00 41.42 -33.05
CA VAL A 240 -8.50 40.04 -32.83
C VAL A 240 -7.38 39.02 -32.60
N VAL A 241 -7.78 37.82 -32.18
CA VAL A 241 -6.96 36.63 -32.00
C VAL A 241 -7.46 35.56 -32.96
N LEU A 242 -6.53 34.87 -33.64
CA LEU A 242 -6.83 33.68 -34.43
C LEU A 242 -6.18 32.47 -33.75
N LYS A 243 -6.96 31.41 -33.54
CA LYS A 243 -6.49 30.17 -32.91
C LYS A 243 -7.21 28.93 -33.44
N PRO A 244 -6.60 27.75 -33.38
CA PRO A 244 -7.31 26.50 -33.64
C PRO A 244 -8.29 26.17 -32.50
N ARG A 245 -9.42 25.54 -32.85
CA ARG A 245 -10.46 25.06 -31.92
C ARG A 245 -9.89 24.08 -30.91
N ASP A 246 -9.19 23.05 -31.37
CA ASP A 246 -8.71 21.92 -30.56
C ASP A 246 -7.19 21.94 -30.28
N GLY A 247 -6.61 23.14 -30.15
CA GLY A 247 -5.16 23.29 -29.95
C GLY A 247 -4.70 23.41 -28.50
N ASN A 248 -3.58 22.77 -28.15
CA ASN A 248 -2.95 22.87 -26.82
C ASN A 248 -1.67 23.73 -26.83
N GLN A 249 -1.30 24.27 -25.66
CA GLN A 249 -0.03 24.99 -25.40
C GLN A 249 0.22 26.24 -26.27
N GLY A 250 -0.83 26.83 -26.84
CA GLY A 250 -0.74 28.03 -27.68
C GLY A 250 -0.21 27.77 -29.09
N LYS A 251 -0.14 26.52 -29.55
CA LYS A 251 0.24 26.20 -30.94
C LYS A 251 -0.81 26.75 -31.90
N GLY A 252 -0.36 27.47 -32.94
CA GLY A 252 -1.23 28.09 -33.94
C GLY A 252 -1.99 29.33 -33.46
N VAL A 253 -1.69 29.86 -32.28
CA VAL A 253 -2.34 31.07 -31.75
C VAL A 253 -1.59 32.30 -32.20
N THR A 254 -2.28 33.23 -32.87
CA THR A 254 -1.76 34.55 -33.22
C THR A 254 -2.61 35.62 -32.56
N VAL A 255 -1.97 36.49 -31.77
CA VAL A 255 -2.64 37.54 -30.99
C VAL A 255 -2.40 38.92 -31.59
N ASN A 256 -3.25 39.89 -31.23
CA ASN A 256 -3.14 41.30 -31.61
C ASN A 256 -3.12 41.54 -33.14
N VAL A 257 -3.97 40.82 -33.86
CA VAL A 257 -4.13 40.94 -35.32
C VAL A 257 -4.99 42.17 -35.61
N THR A 258 -4.42 43.12 -36.37
CA THR A 258 -5.03 44.45 -36.59
C THR A 258 -5.27 44.77 -38.06
N THR A 259 -4.72 43.95 -38.98
CA THR A 259 -4.81 44.17 -40.42
C THR A 259 -5.18 42.88 -41.14
N ARG A 260 -5.81 43.01 -42.32
CA ARG A 260 -6.20 41.85 -43.14
C ARG A 260 -5.02 40.97 -43.52
N LYS A 261 -3.89 41.58 -43.88
CA LYS A 261 -2.66 40.86 -44.21
C LYS A 261 -2.13 40.03 -43.04
N GLN A 262 -2.17 40.57 -41.82
CA GLN A 262 -1.80 39.81 -40.61
C GLN A 262 -2.80 38.68 -40.37
N LEU A 263 -4.09 38.92 -40.59
CA LEU A 263 -5.15 37.94 -40.41
C LEU A 263 -5.02 36.76 -41.39
N GLU A 264 -4.71 37.02 -42.66
CA GLU A 264 -4.43 36.00 -43.67
C GLU A 264 -3.30 35.07 -43.23
N ALA A 265 -2.16 35.64 -42.80
CA ALA A 265 -1.03 34.85 -42.32
C ALA A 265 -1.37 34.03 -41.05
N ALA A 266 -2.09 34.66 -40.11
CA ALA A 266 -2.55 34.03 -38.88
C ALA A 266 -3.53 32.87 -39.14
N TYR A 267 -4.45 33.05 -40.09
CA TYR A 267 -5.44 32.05 -40.48
C TYR A 267 -4.74 30.79 -40.99
N HIS A 268 -3.79 30.93 -41.93
CA HIS A 268 -3.06 29.77 -42.46
C HIS A 268 -2.25 29.03 -41.38
N THR A 269 -1.70 29.79 -40.42
CA THR A 269 -0.97 29.20 -39.29
C THR A 269 -1.89 28.39 -38.36
N ALA A 270 -3.10 28.87 -38.09
CA ALA A 270 -4.08 28.16 -37.28
C ALA A 270 -4.72 26.98 -38.03
N ALA A 271 -5.08 27.18 -39.30
CA ALA A 271 -5.73 26.19 -40.17
C ALA A 271 -4.85 24.96 -40.45
N ALA A 272 -3.52 25.12 -40.38
CA ALA A 272 -2.58 24.00 -40.47
C ALA A 272 -2.69 23.02 -39.28
N ILE A 273 -3.35 23.41 -38.19
CA ILE A 273 -3.53 22.60 -36.98
C ILE A 273 -4.97 22.07 -36.87
N GLY A 274 -5.97 22.90 -37.19
CA GLY A 274 -7.38 22.52 -37.13
C GLY A 274 -8.31 23.69 -37.44
N ASP A 275 -9.61 23.52 -37.19
CA ASP A 275 -10.63 24.54 -37.44
C ASP A 275 -10.29 25.87 -36.73
N VAL A 276 -10.46 26.99 -37.43
CA VAL A 276 -10.00 28.30 -36.95
C VAL A 276 -11.13 29.04 -36.25
N LEU A 277 -10.77 29.72 -35.16
CA LEU A 277 -11.64 30.55 -34.34
C LEU A 277 -11.10 31.97 -34.31
N VAL A 278 -11.96 32.95 -34.60
CA VAL A 278 -11.65 34.39 -34.52
C VAL A 278 -12.31 34.97 -33.28
N GLU A 279 -11.51 35.63 -32.43
CA GLU A 279 -11.96 36.14 -31.14
C GLU A 279 -11.47 37.56 -30.87
N ARG A 280 -12.18 38.28 -30.02
CA ARG A 280 -11.75 39.60 -29.54
C ARG A 280 -10.43 39.47 -28.80
N PHE A 281 -9.47 40.33 -29.12
CA PHE A 281 -8.26 40.44 -28.33
C PHE A 281 -8.56 41.09 -26.98
N LEU A 282 -8.17 40.41 -25.90
CA LEU A 282 -8.24 40.93 -24.54
C LEU A 282 -6.89 41.58 -24.19
N PRO A 283 -6.85 42.88 -23.86
CA PRO A 283 -5.62 43.51 -23.40
C PRO A 283 -5.28 43.07 -21.97
N GLY A 284 -4.00 43.00 -21.63
CA GLY A 284 -3.55 42.79 -20.26
C GLY A 284 -2.52 41.69 -20.11
N ARG A 285 -2.51 41.08 -18.93
CA ARG A 285 -1.58 40.05 -18.46
C ARG A 285 -2.29 38.70 -18.39
N ASP A 286 -1.48 37.65 -18.51
CA ASP A 286 -1.93 36.27 -18.41
C ASP A 286 -1.88 35.81 -16.94
N TYR A 287 -3.01 35.30 -16.44
CA TYR A 287 -3.15 34.76 -15.11
C TYR A 287 -3.70 33.33 -15.16
N ARG A 288 -3.08 32.43 -14.39
CA ARG A 288 -3.61 31.09 -14.09
C ARG A 288 -4.21 31.11 -12.69
N LEU A 289 -5.51 30.91 -12.59
CA LEU A 289 -6.23 30.73 -11.34
C LEU A 289 -6.48 29.23 -11.12
N LEU A 290 -6.29 28.75 -9.91
CA LEU A 290 -6.52 27.35 -9.54
C LEU A 290 -7.71 27.24 -8.61
N VAL A 291 -8.73 26.52 -9.05
CA VAL A 291 -9.91 26.20 -8.25
C VAL A 291 -9.82 24.74 -7.81
N VAL A 292 -10.12 24.49 -6.52
CA VAL A 292 -10.25 23.15 -5.93
C VAL A 292 -11.54 23.10 -5.13
N GLY A 293 -12.43 22.18 -5.48
CA GLY A 293 -13.81 22.15 -5.02
C GLY A 293 -14.50 23.48 -5.35
N ASN A 294 -15.05 24.13 -4.33
CA ASN A 294 -15.76 25.41 -4.47
C ASN A 294 -14.92 26.62 -4.02
N ARG A 295 -13.59 26.56 -4.16
CA ARG A 295 -12.68 27.61 -3.67
C ARG A 295 -11.56 27.90 -4.65
N LEU A 296 -11.24 29.19 -4.81
CA LEU A 296 -9.99 29.62 -5.42
C LEU A 296 -8.84 29.40 -4.42
N ILE A 297 -7.88 28.55 -4.77
CA ILE A 297 -6.75 28.18 -3.89
C ILE A 297 -5.50 28.99 -4.20
N ALA A 298 -5.26 29.28 -5.48
CA ALA A 298 -4.07 30.00 -5.91
C ALA A 298 -4.34 30.81 -7.18
N ALA A 299 -3.57 31.86 -7.37
CA ALA A 299 -3.50 32.59 -8.62
C ALA A 299 -2.04 32.97 -8.93
N SER A 300 -1.64 32.82 -10.19
CA SER A 300 -0.29 33.15 -10.63
C SER A 300 -0.32 33.96 -11.92
N ARG A 301 0.37 35.10 -11.93
CA ARG A 301 0.68 35.82 -13.17
C ARG A 301 1.78 35.08 -13.90
N ARG A 302 1.56 34.78 -15.18
CA ARG A 302 2.54 34.10 -16.03
C ARG A 302 3.19 35.13 -16.95
N ASP A 303 4.51 35.14 -16.94
CA ASP A 303 5.33 35.99 -17.80
C ASP A 303 6.09 35.10 -18.80
N PRO A 304 6.12 35.46 -20.10
CA PRO A 304 6.84 34.71 -21.12
C PRO A 304 8.35 34.66 -20.86
N PRO A 305 9.07 33.67 -21.43
CA PRO A 305 10.53 33.63 -21.34
C PRO A 305 11.10 34.92 -21.95
N GLN A 306 11.83 35.67 -21.13
CA GLN A 306 12.35 36.99 -21.48
C GLN A 306 13.66 37.29 -20.76
N VAL A 307 14.44 38.20 -21.33
CA VAL A 307 15.62 38.80 -20.70
C VAL A 307 15.51 40.32 -20.73
N ILE A 308 16.22 41.01 -19.82
CA ILE A 308 16.26 42.47 -19.76
C ILE A 308 17.65 42.90 -20.23
N GLY A 309 17.71 43.75 -21.25
CA GLY A 309 18.96 44.35 -21.73
C GLY A 309 19.66 45.13 -20.62
N ASP A 310 20.96 44.96 -20.50
CA ASP A 310 21.81 45.75 -19.62
C ASP A 310 22.71 46.74 -20.39
N GLY A 311 22.61 46.76 -21.72
CA GLY A 311 23.44 47.56 -22.62
C GLY A 311 24.87 47.03 -22.79
N GLN A 312 25.21 45.85 -22.25
CA GLN A 312 26.55 45.29 -22.28
C GLN A 312 26.59 43.89 -22.89
N HIS A 313 25.66 43.01 -22.49
CA HIS A 313 25.63 41.62 -22.91
C HIS A 313 24.71 41.41 -24.13
N THR A 314 25.07 40.45 -24.98
CA THR A 314 24.19 40.01 -26.07
C THR A 314 22.97 39.28 -25.52
N VAL A 315 21.89 39.16 -26.33
CA VAL A 315 20.71 38.37 -25.93
C VAL A 315 21.10 36.95 -25.53
N GLN A 316 22.00 36.29 -26.26
CA GLN A 316 22.48 34.95 -25.93
C GLN A 316 23.18 34.92 -24.56
N GLN A 317 24.09 35.86 -24.29
CA GLN A 317 24.79 35.94 -23.00
C GLN A 317 23.82 36.21 -21.85
N LEU A 318 22.82 37.09 -22.04
CA LEU A 318 21.78 37.33 -21.05
C LEU A 318 20.96 36.06 -20.74
N VAL A 319 20.66 35.26 -21.75
CA VAL A 319 20.00 33.96 -21.57
C VAL A 319 20.88 32.99 -20.79
N ASP A 320 22.17 32.92 -21.11
CA ASP A 320 23.13 32.05 -20.40
C ASP A 320 23.26 32.46 -18.93
N ILE A 321 23.29 33.77 -18.63
CA ILE A 321 23.27 34.32 -17.27
C ILE A 321 21.98 33.92 -16.53
N VAL A 322 20.81 34.08 -17.15
CA VAL A 322 19.53 33.68 -16.54
C VAL A 322 19.47 32.17 -16.32
N ASN A 323 19.99 31.37 -17.25
CA ASN A 323 20.04 29.92 -17.16
C ASN A 323 21.11 29.38 -16.19
N ALA A 324 22.01 30.22 -15.70
CA ALA A 324 22.96 29.88 -14.64
C ALA A 324 22.31 29.82 -13.25
N ASP A 325 21.06 30.25 -13.10
CA ASP A 325 20.28 30.03 -11.88
C ASP A 325 20.18 28.51 -11.59
N PRO A 326 20.65 28.01 -10.44
CA PRO A 326 20.62 26.58 -10.12
C PRO A 326 19.21 26.00 -10.04
N ARG A 327 18.18 26.85 -9.93
CA ARG A 327 16.77 26.44 -10.01
C ARG A 327 16.32 26.12 -11.43
N ARG A 328 17.09 26.49 -12.47
CA ARG A 328 16.82 26.21 -13.89
C ARG A 328 17.56 24.98 -14.38
N GLY A 329 16.82 23.93 -14.69
CA GLY A 329 17.33 22.66 -15.20
C GLY A 329 16.74 22.29 -16.56
N GLU A 330 17.18 21.15 -17.07
CA GLU A 330 16.57 20.55 -18.26
C GLU A 330 15.21 19.91 -17.89
N GLY A 331 14.23 20.07 -18.77
CA GLY A 331 12.89 19.49 -18.57
C GLY A 331 12.18 19.97 -17.31
N HIS A 332 11.74 19.01 -16.48
CA HIS A 332 10.96 19.23 -15.27
C HIS A 332 11.70 18.84 -13.97
N ALA A 333 13.01 18.57 -14.05
CA ALA A 333 13.82 18.10 -12.93
C ALA A 333 13.98 19.12 -11.79
N THR A 334 13.85 20.41 -12.10
CA THR A 334 14.02 21.52 -11.14
C THR A 334 12.82 22.48 -11.18
N SER A 335 12.82 23.46 -10.27
CA SER A 335 11.69 24.39 -10.08
C SER A 335 11.41 25.26 -11.31
N LEU A 336 12.44 25.57 -12.11
CA LEU A 336 12.34 26.36 -13.34
C LEU A 336 12.94 25.57 -14.51
N THR A 337 12.44 25.81 -15.72
CA THR A 337 13.02 25.23 -16.93
C THR A 337 13.99 26.23 -17.55
N LYS A 338 15.11 25.75 -18.11
CA LYS A 338 16.03 26.60 -18.87
C LYS A 338 15.33 27.21 -20.07
N ILE A 339 15.63 28.48 -20.35
CA ILE A 339 15.19 29.17 -21.55
C ILE A 339 15.99 28.59 -22.73
N ARG A 340 15.29 27.97 -23.68
CA ARG A 340 15.89 27.35 -24.86
C ARG A 340 15.93 28.33 -26.03
N PHE A 341 17.07 28.35 -26.72
CA PHE A 341 17.31 29.19 -27.88
C PHE A 341 17.06 28.41 -29.18
N ASP A 342 15.79 28.14 -29.48
CA ASP A 342 15.35 27.39 -30.67
C ASP A 342 14.86 28.30 -31.81
N ASP A 343 14.42 27.70 -32.92
CA ASP A 343 13.98 28.44 -34.11
C ASP A 343 12.81 29.40 -33.82
N ILE A 344 11.93 29.03 -32.88
CA ILE A 344 10.84 29.89 -32.40
C ILE A 344 11.40 31.12 -31.68
N ALA A 345 12.40 30.93 -30.81
CA ALA A 345 13.06 32.05 -30.15
C ALA A 345 13.76 33.00 -31.14
N ARG A 346 14.42 32.44 -32.16
CA ARG A 346 15.05 33.22 -33.25
C ARG A 346 14.05 34.02 -34.07
N ALA A 347 12.91 33.41 -34.43
CA ALA A 347 11.84 34.09 -35.15
C ALA A 347 11.23 35.24 -34.32
N THR A 348 11.01 35.01 -33.03
CA THR A 348 10.46 36.01 -32.10
C THR A 348 11.41 37.20 -31.92
N LEU A 349 12.73 36.97 -31.88
CA LEU A 349 13.73 38.03 -31.84
C LEU A 349 13.78 38.84 -33.13
N THR A 350 13.75 38.15 -34.28
CA THR A 350 13.76 38.79 -35.60
C THR A 350 12.56 39.73 -35.76
N ALA A 351 11.38 39.31 -35.29
CA ALA A 351 10.18 40.16 -35.27
C ALA A 351 10.32 41.42 -34.39
N GLN A 352 11.22 41.41 -33.40
CA GLN A 352 11.57 42.57 -32.56
C GLN A 352 12.76 43.37 -33.11
N GLY A 353 13.26 43.03 -34.30
CA GLY A 353 14.44 43.65 -34.91
C GLY A 353 15.75 43.32 -34.16
N LEU A 354 15.82 42.17 -33.49
CA LEU A 354 16.98 41.70 -32.75
C LEU A 354 17.49 40.36 -33.30
N GLN A 355 18.78 40.12 -33.09
CA GLN A 355 19.46 38.85 -33.35
C GLN A 355 20.10 38.34 -32.04
N PRO A 356 20.51 37.05 -31.96
CA PRO A 356 21.10 36.48 -30.74
C PRO A 356 22.34 37.22 -30.21
N ASP A 357 23.11 37.79 -31.13
CA ASP A 357 24.33 38.57 -30.91
C ASP A 357 24.06 40.08 -30.73
N SER A 358 22.82 40.53 -30.85
CA SER A 358 22.46 41.92 -30.57
C SER A 358 22.60 42.22 -29.07
N VAL A 359 23.11 43.41 -28.74
CA VAL A 359 23.16 43.95 -27.37
C VAL A 359 21.93 44.84 -27.17
N PRO A 360 20.92 44.42 -26.39
CA PRO A 360 19.73 45.23 -26.18
C PRO A 360 20.03 46.41 -25.24
N ASP A 361 19.42 47.56 -25.52
CA ASP A 361 19.54 48.76 -24.67
C ASP A 361 19.20 48.45 -23.21
N LYS A 362 19.85 49.17 -22.30
CA LYS A 362 19.60 49.02 -20.86
C LYS A 362 18.12 49.23 -20.54
N GLY A 363 17.49 48.23 -19.90
CA GLY A 363 16.08 48.23 -19.54
C GLY A 363 15.14 47.74 -20.65
N ARG A 364 15.63 47.48 -21.87
CA ARG A 364 14.81 46.92 -22.96
C ARG A 364 14.45 45.48 -22.64
N ARG A 365 13.15 45.19 -22.56
CA ARG A 365 12.63 43.83 -22.39
C ARG A 365 12.67 43.10 -23.72
N VAL A 366 13.33 41.95 -23.76
CA VAL A 366 13.46 41.09 -24.94
C VAL A 366 12.73 39.80 -24.69
N VAL A 367 11.61 39.60 -25.38
CA VAL A 367 10.78 38.40 -25.25
C VAL A 367 11.30 37.32 -26.20
N LEU A 368 11.50 36.10 -25.71
CA LEU A 368 11.96 34.99 -26.54
C LEU A 368 10.83 34.13 -27.07
N ARG A 369 9.68 34.07 -26.40
CA ARG A 369 8.48 33.42 -26.93
C ARG A 369 7.24 34.16 -26.48
N SER A 370 6.19 34.11 -27.28
CA SER A 370 4.92 34.77 -26.95
C SER A 370 4.08 34.01 -25.92
N ASN A 371 4.34 32.72 -25.68
CA ASN A 371 3.58 31.91 -24.72
C ASN A 371 4.21 31.95 -23.31
N ALA A 372 3.37 32.16 -22.29
CA ALA A 372 3.78 32.29 -20.88
C ALA A 372 3.93 30.93 -20.16
N ASN A 373 4.48 29.93 -20.85
CA ASN A 373 4.60 28.57 -20.31
C ASN A 373 5.90 28.39 -19.51
N LEU A 374 5.81 27.80 -18.32
CA LEU A 374 7.01 27.48 -17.53
C LEU A 374 7.90 26.45 -18.24
N SER A 375 7.34 25.55 -19.03
CA SER A 375 8.07 24.52 -19.79
C SER A 375 8.96 25.10 -20.89
N THR A 376 8.74 26.35 -21.32
CA THR A 376 9.56 27.06 -22.29
C THR A 376 10.50 28.08 -21.65
N GLY A 377 10.60 28.07 -20.31
CA GLY A 377 11.46 28.95 -19.53
C GLY A 377 10.80 30.22 -19.02
N GLY A 378 9.48 30.36 -19.18
CA GLY A 378 8.68 31.43 -18.57
C GLY A 378 8.72 31.42 -17.04
N THR A 379 8.23 32.51 -16.44
CA THR A 379 8.22 32.69 -14.98
C THR A 379 6.81 32.86 -14.45
N ALA A 380 6.59 32.48 -13.20
CA ALA A 380 5.32 32.66 -12.50
C ALA A 380 5.49 33.52 -11.26
N THR A 381 4.61 34.52 -11.09
CA THR A 381 4.51 35.33 -9.87
C THR A 381 3.22 34.97 -9.16
N ASP A 382 3.30 34.54 -7.90
CA ASP A 382 2.11 34.35 -7.06
C ASP A 382 1.44 35.71 -6.78
N VAL A 383 0.12 35.75 -7.01
CA VAL A 383 -0.74 36.94 -6.86
C VAL A 383 -2.07 36.57 -6.21
N THR A 384 -2.09 35.45 -5.46
CA THR A 384 -3.32 34.88 -4.88
C THR A 384 -4.03 35.85 -3.94
N ASP A 385 -3.28 36.60 -3.14
CA ASP A 385 -3.86 37.52 -2.15
C ASP A 385 -4.37 38.83 -2.79
N ASP A 386 -4.03 39.09 -4.06
CA ASP A 386 -4.46 40.26 -4.83
C ASP A 386 -5.76 40.01 -5.63
N VAL A 387 -6.36 38.82 -5.54
CA VAL A 387 -7.52 38.46 -6.34
C VAL A 387 -8.79 39.08 -5.78
N HIS A 388 -9.45 39.92 -6.59
CA HIS A 388 -10.75 40.50 -6.26
C HIS A 388 -11.80 39.40 -6.06
N PRO A 389 -12.68 39.50 -5.04
CA PRO A 389 -13.69 38.48 -4.75
C PRO A 389 -14.57 38.11 -5.95
N ASP A 390 -14.97 39.08 -6.77
CA ASP A 390 -15.78 38.82 -7.97
C ASP A 390 -15.00 38.01 -9.03
N VAL A 391 -13.70 38.25 -9.19
CA VAL A 391 -12.86 37.45 -10.10
C VAL A 391 -12.76 36.01 -9.60
N ALA A 392 -12.58 35.83 -8.28
CA ALA A 392 -12.59 34.51 -7.67
C ALA A 392 -13.95 33.80 -7.87
N ALA A 393 -15.07 34.52 -7.70
CA ALA A 393 -16.40 33.99 -7.94
C ALA A 393 -16.62 33.57 -9.40
N ARG A 394 -16.10 34.34 -10.38
CA ARG A 394 -16.13 33.94 -11.80
C ARG A 394 -15.30 32.70 -12.09
N ALA A 395 -14.12 32.57 -11.48
CA ALA A 395 -13.31 31.36 -11.63
C ALA A 395 -14.00 30.12 -11.04
N ILE A 396 -14.66 30.26 -9.87
CA ILE A 396 -15.43 29.18 -9.25
C ILE A 396 -16.65 28.82 -10.11
N ALA A 397 -17.40 29.82 -10.59
CA ALA A 397 -18.54 29.60 -11.48
C ALA A 397 -18.12 28.90 -12.79
N ALA A 398 -16.95 29.25 -13.32
CA ALA A 398 -16.38 28.56 -14.48
C ALA A 398 -16.12 27.08 -14.20
N ALA A 399 -15.48 26.74 -13.08
CA ALA A 399 -15.23 25.36 -12.67
C ALA A 399 -16.53 24.55 -12.53
N GLN A 400 -17.52 25.13 -11.85
CA GLN A 400 -18.83 24.50 -11.61
C GLN A 400 -19.63 24.30 -12.89
N MET A 401 -19.61 25.27 -13.80
CA MET A 401 -20.36 25.19 -15.06
C MET A 401 -19.84 24.08 -15.97
N ILE A 402 -18.53 23.81 -15.95
CA ILE A 402 -17.90 22.71 -16.71
C ILE A 402 -18.03 21.38 -15.95
N GLY A 403 -18.17 21.42 -14.63
CA GLY A 403 -18.25 20.23 -13.77
C GLY A 403 -16.88 19.67 -13.38
N LEU A 404 -15.90 20.55 -13.16
CA LEU A 404 -14.53 20.18 -12.75
C LEU A 404 -14.32 20.46 -11.26
N ASP A 405 -13.88 19.45 -10.51
CA ASP A 405 -13.52 19.59 -9.10
C ASP A 405 -12.17 20.28 -8.90
N ILE A 406 -11.23 20.07 -9.82
CA ILE A 406 -9.93 20.73 -9.83
C ILE A 406 -9.75 21.27 -11.23
N CYS A 407 -9.55 22.58 -11.36
CA CYS A 407 -9.28 23.15 -12.67
C CYS A 407 -8.38 24.38 -12.62
N GLY A 408 -7.61 24.55 -13.69
CA GLY A 408 -6.88 25.78 -13.95
C GLY A 408 -7.67 26.66 -14.90
N VAL A 409 -8.07 27.84 -14.43
CA VAL A 409 -8.79 28.86 -15.19
C VAL A 409 -7.78 29.89 -15.69
N ASP A 410 -7.63 30.02 -17.01
CA ASP A 410 -6.80 31.04 -17.63
C ASP A 410 -7.60 32.31 -17.86
N VAL A 411 -7.12 33.40 -17.28
CA VAL A 411 -7.74 34.71 -17.30
C VAL A 411 -6.77 35.71 -17.93
N VAL A 412 -7.28 36.53 -18.85
CA VAL A 412 -6.55 37.68 -19.37
C VAL A 412 -7.25 38.95 -18.92
N CYS A 413 -6.52 39.82 -18.23
CA CYS A 413 -7.00 41.12 -17.75
C CYS A 413 -5.83 42.03 -17.38
N GLU A 414 -6.06 43.33 -17.16
CA GLU A 414 -5.00 44.26 -16.75
C GLU A 414 -4.50 43.97 -15.33
N THR A 415 -5.41 43.63 -14.42
CA THR A 415 -5.15 43.38 -13.00
C THR A 415 -6.22 42.50 -12.37
N LEU A 416 -5.84 41.64 -11.41
CA LEU A 416 -6.81 40.86 -10.62
C LEU A 416 -7.47 41.66 -9.49
N LEU A 417 -7.06 42.91 -9.26
CA LEU A 417 -7.58 43.78 -8.19
C LEU A 417 -8.97 44.38 -8.46
N ARG A 418 -9.52 44.20 -9.67
CA ARG A 418 -10.83 44.72 -10.09
C ARG A 418 -11.64 43.61 -10.75
N PRO A 419 -12.99 43.70 -10.80
CA PRO A 419 -13.83 42.80 -11.60
C PRO A 419 -13.36 42.69 -13.06
N LEU A 420 -13.64 41.56 -13.71
CA LEU A 420 -13.22 41.34 -15.11
C LEU A 420 -14.00 42.22 -16.07
N GLU A 421 -15.29 42.38 -15.79
CA GLU A 421 -16.27 43.14 -16.54
C GLU A 421 -15.86 44.63 -16.68
N ASP A 422 -15.25 45.20 -15.63
CA ASP A 422 -14.84 46.60 -15.57
C ASP A 422 -13.59 46.93 -16.42
N GLN A 423 -12.83 45.92 -16.83
CA GLN A 423 -11.52 46.08 -17.47
C GLN A 423 -11.40 45.33 -18.79
N ALA A 424 -12.53 44.93 -19.39
CA ALA A 424 -12.57 44.09 -20.59
C ALA A 424 -11.71 42.82 -20.46
N GLY A 425 -11.65 42.25 -19.24
CA GLY A 425 -10.99 40.98 -18.96
C GLY A 425 -11.92 39.79 -19.19
N GLY A 426 -11.35 38.58 -19.27
CA GLY A 426 -12.16 37.38 -19.47
C GLY A 426 -11.39 36.08 -19.29
N VAL A 427 -12.16 35.00 -19.10
CA VAL A 427 -11.68 33.62 -19.08
C VAL A 427 -11.44 33.17 -20.52
N VAL A 428 -10.22 32.75 -20.81
CA VAL A 428 -9.77 32.34 -22.15
C VAL A 428 -9.81 30.82 -22.31
N GLU A 429 -9.54 30.09 -21.24
CA GLU A 429 -9.46 28.62 -21.22
C GLU A 429 -9.71 28.08 -19.80
N VAL A 430 -10.29 26.87 -19.71
CA VAL A 430 -10.42 26.11 -18.46
C VAL A 430 -9.78 24.75 -18.68
N ASN A 431 -8.93 24.31 -17.76
CA ASN A 431 -8.14 23.08 -17.89
C ASN A 431 -8.48 22.08 -16.78
N ALA A 432 -8.86 20.85 -17.16
CA ALA A 432 -9.20 19.77 -16.22
C ALA A 432 -8.00 19.19 -15.46
N ALA A 433 -6.81 19.16 -16.08
CA ALA A 433 -5.57 18.66 -15.50
C ALA A 433 -4.52 19.77 -15.31
N PRO A 434 -4.72 20.74 -14.41
CA PRO A 434 -3.82 21.87 -14.30
C PRO A 434 -2.43 21.45 -13.79
N GLY A 435 -1.39 22.01 -14.39
CA GLY A 435 -0.03 21.91 -13.85
C GLY A 435 0.09 22.73 -12.56
N LEU A 436 0.41 22.08 -11.44
CA LEU A 436 0.43 22.73 -10.13
C LEU A 436 1.75 23.44 -9.80
N ARG A 437 2.81 23.16 -10.58
CA ARG A 437 4.19 23.63 -10.31
C ARG A 437 4.29 25.14 -10.08
N MET A 438 3.55 25.94 -10.85
CA MET A 438 3.60 27.41 -10.72
C MET A 438 3.03 27.94 -9.39
N HIS A 439 2.15 27.17 -8.76
CA HIS A 439 1.59 27.53 -7.45
C HIS A 439 2.42 26.93 -6.31
N LEU A 440 3.02 25.76 -6.52
CA LEU A 440 3.87 25.08 -5.54
C LEU A 440 5.23 25.77 -5.38
N SER A 441 5.84 26.19 -6.49
CA SER A 441 7.17 26.80 -6.52
C SER A 441 7.19 27.99 -7.51
N PRO A 442 6.50 29.10 -7.20
CA PRO A 442 6.50 30.27 -8.06
C PRO A 442 7.92 30.86 -8.16
N SER A 443 8.21 31.53 -9.28
CA SER A 443 9.47 32.25 -9.46
C SER A 443 9.60 33.42 -8.49
N PHE A 444 8.47 34.07 -8.18
CA PHE A 444 8.34 35.19 -7.26
C PHE A 444 7.05 35.07 -6.44
N GLY A 445 7.06 35.52 -5.19
CA GLY A 445 5.92 35.43 -4.26
C GLY A 445 5.92 34.15 -3.43
N HIS A 446 4.76 33.77 -2.88
CA HIS A 446 4.65 32.69 -1.90
C HIS A 446 4.18 31.37 -2.53
N ALA A 447 4.79 30.27 -2.13
CA ALA A 447 4.30 28.93 -2.43
C ALA A 447 2.92 28.70 -1.79
N ARG A 448 2.01 28.06 -2.52
CA ARG A 448 0.65 27.74 -2.06
C ARG A 448 0.52 26.24 -1.83
N ASP A 449 -0.09 25.86 -0.71
CA ASP A 449 -0.29 24.45 -0.31
C ASP A 449 -1.48 23.83 -1.04
N VAL A 450 -1.30 23.66 -2.35
CA VAL A 450 -2.33 23.10 -3.24
C VAL A 450 -2.62 21.64 -2.91
N GLY A 451 -1.58 20.86 -2.61
CA GLY A 451 -1.73 19.44 -2.27
C GLY A 451 -2.66 19.23 -1.08
N LYS A 452 -2.52 20.05 -0.02
CA LYS A 452 -3.42 20.04 1.12
C LYS A 452 -4.85 20.40 0.73
N ALA A 453 -5.06 21.41 -0.11
CA ALA A 453 -6.40 21.79 -0.55
C ALA A 453 -7.11 20.64 -1.29
N VAL A 454 -6.39 19.90 -2.15
CA VAL A 454 -6.90 18.72 -2.85
C VAL A 454 -7.26 17.60 -1.87
N ILE A 455 -6.37 17.27 -0.93
CA ILE A 455 -6.63 16.21 0.05
C ILE A 455 -7.79 16.55 0.99
N ASP A 456 -7.92 17.81 1.38
CA ASP A 456 -9.04 18.28 2.22
C ASP A 456 -10.39 18.19 1.50
N ASP A 457 -10.43 18.44 0.19
CA ASP A 457 -11.63 18.24 -0.62
C ASP A 457 -11.97 16.75 -0.82
N MET A 458 -10.96 15.92 -1.11
CA MET A 458 -11.14 14.47 -1.29
C MET A 458 -11.63 13.78 -0.03
N PHE A 459 -11.14 14.21 1.14
CA PHE A 459 -11.46 13.65 2.44
C PHE A 459 -11.94 14.75 3.40
N PRO A 460 -13.21 15.16 3.36
CA PRO A 460 -13.73 16.17 4.28
C PRO A 460 -13.78 15.64 5.73
N ASN A 461 -13.96 16.55 6.69
CA ASN A 461 -14.20 16.25 8.11
C ASN A 461 -13.13 15.36 8.79
N GLY A 462 -11.87 15.45 8.37
CA GLY A 462 -10.78 14.67 8.99
C GLY A 462 -10.75 13.19 8.59
N GLY A 463 -11.54 12.77 7.59
CA GLY A 463 -11.48 11.40 7.07
C GLY A 463 -10.07 11.00 6.62
N ASP A 464 -9.69 9.74 6.83
CA ASP A 464 -8.34 9.24 6.56
C ASP A 464 -8.29 8.19 5.43
N GLY A 465 -9.44 7.99 4.77
CA GLY A 465 -9.60 7.02 3.68
C GLY A 465 -9.55 5.54 4.12
N ARG A 466 -9.51 5.22 5.42
CA ARG A 466 -9.38 3.82 5.88
C ARG A 466 -10.72 3.16 6.18
N ILE A 467 -10.86 1.93 5.71
CA ILE A 467 -11.84 0.97 6.21
C ILE A 467 -11.31 0.28 7.48
N PRO A 468 -12.17 -0.26 8.37
CA PRO A 468 -11.73 -1.09 9.47
C PRO A 468 -10.97 -2.32 8.95
N VAL A 469 -9.77 -2.53 9.48
CA VAL A 469 -8.94 -3.70 9.19
C VAL A 469 -8.74 -4.49 10.47
N VAL A 470 -9.04 -5.78 10.43
CA VAL A 470 -8.72 -6.73 11.49
C VAL A 470 -7.64 -7.68 11.00
N ALA A 471 -6.50 -7.74 11.69
CA ALA A 471 -5.41 -8.64 11.36
C ALA A 471 -5.30 -9.75 12.41
N VAL A 472 -5.20 -11.00 11.98
CA VAL A 472 -5.13 -12.17 12.87
C VAL A 472 -3.84 -12.92 12.63
N THR A 473 -3.09 -13.18 13.69
CA THR A 473 -1.94 -14.08 13.66
C THR A 473 -1.98 -15.05 14.84
N GLY A 474 -1.12 -16.07 14.76
CA GLY A 474 -1.02 -17.11 15.76
C GLY A 474 -0.44 -18.40 15.20
N THR A 475 -0.16 -19.38 16.03
CA THR A 475 0.27 -20.70 15.56
C THR A 475 -0.97 -21.48 15.10
N ASN A 476 -1.95 -21.64 15.99
CA ASN A 476 -3.20 -22.36 15.72
C ASN A 476 -4.43 -21.42 15.81
N GLY A 477 -5.54 -21.81 15.19
CA GLY A 477 -6.83 -21.08 15.29
C GLY A 477 -7.00 -19.84 14.40
N LYS A 478 -5.96 -19.45 13.64
CA LYS A 478 -5.98 -18.25 12.76
C LYS A 478 -7.14 -18.27 11.77
N THR A 479 -7.20 -19.27 10.89
CA THR A 479 -8.16 -19.38 9.80
C THR A 479 -9.60 -19.36 10.31
N THR A 480 -9.88 -20.11 11.39
CA THR A 480 -11.20 -20.15 12.01
C THR A 480 -11.58 -18.81 12.62
N THR A 481 -10.65 -18.17 13.34
CA THR A 481 -10.87 -16.85 13.93
C THR A 481 -11.13 -15.79 12.85
N VAL A 482 -10.37 -15.81 11.76
CA VAL A 482 -10.56 -14.90 10.60
C VAL A 482 -11.93 -15.08 9.97
N ARG A 483 -12.32 -16.33 9.68
CA ARG A 483 -13.63 -16.64 9.08
C ARG A 483 -14.78 -16.25 10.01
N LEU A 484 -14.65 -16.51 11.31
CA LEU A 484 -15.64 -16.10 12.30
C LEU A 484 -15.76 -14.57 12.39
N ILE A 485 -14.65 -13.84 12.51
CA ILE A 485 -14.66 -12.36 12.54
C ILE A 485 -15.29 -11.79 11.26
N ALA A 486 -14.91 -12.32 10.09
CA ALA A 486 -15.48 -11.88 8.82
C ALA A 486 -17.00 -12.09 8.79
N HIS A 487 -17.48 -13.22 9.30
CA HIS A 487 -18.91 -13.52 9.42
C HIS A 487 -19.63 -12.57 10.39
N LEU A 488 -19.04 -12.26 11.55
CA LEU A 488 -19.60 -11.30 12.50
C LEU A 488 -19.73 -9.90 11.90
N ILE A 489 -18.71 -9.45 11.15
CA ILE A 489 -18.73 -8.15 10.46
C ILE A 489 -19.77 -8.16 9.34
N ALA A 490 -19.86 -9.22 8.54
CA ALA A 490 -20.88 -9.34 7.51
C ALA A 490 -22.31 -9.33 8.08
N ALA A 491 -22.54 -9.93 9.25
CA ALA A 491 -23.83 -9.90 9.95
C ALA A 491 -24.28 -8.50 10.43
N SER A 492 -23.38 -7.50 10.37
CA SER A 492 -23.70 -6.08 10.59
C SER A 492 -24.10 -5.32 9.32
N GLY A 493 -24.08 -5.99 8.15
CA GLY A 493 -24.45 -5.40 6.85
C GLY A 493 -23.28 -4.83 6.04
N LEU A 494 -22.04 -4.96 6.53
CA LEU A 494 -20.85 -4.50 5.83
C LEU A 494 -20.37 -5.55 4.82
N ARG A 495 -19.88 -5.10 3.66
CA ARG A 495 -19.25 -5.99 2.67
C ARG A 495 -17.81 -6.26 3.09
N VAL A 496 -17.51 -7.52 3.41
CA VAL A 496 -16.22 -7.91 3.99
C VAL A 496 -15.28 -8.49 2.94
N GLY A 497 -14.04 -8.02 2.96
CA GLY A 497 -12.92 -8.64 2.27
C GLY A 497 -12.11 -9.49 3.24
N MET A 498 -11.80 -10.74 2.89
CA MET A 498 -11.12 -11.69 3.76
C MET A 498 -9.95 -12.36 3.04
N THR A 499 -8.84 -12.54 3.74
CA THR A 499 -7.73 -13.38 3.27
C THR A 499 -7.44 -14.47 4.28
N ASN A 500 -7.24 -15.71 3.81
CA ASN A 500 -6.95 -16.86 4.65
C ASN A 500 -5.98 -17.82 3.94
N THR A 501 -5.73 -18.99 4.53
CA THR A 501 -4.85 -20.03 3.94
C THR A 501 -5.42 -20.69 2.67
N ASP A 502 -6.71 -20.51 2.34
CA ASP A 502 -7.39 -21.19 1.22
C ASP A 502 -7.83 -20.26 0.08
N GLY A 503 -7.83 -18.95 0.28
CA GLY A 503 -8.17 -18.00 -0.75
C GLY A 503 -8.37 -16.56 -0.29
N VAL A 504 -8.80 -15.75 -1.27
CA VAL A 504 -9.30 -14.38 -1.06
C VAL A 504 -10.80 -14.39 -1.31
N TYR A 505 -11.54 -13.76 -0.41
CA TYR A 505 -13.00 -13.65 -0.51
C TYR A 505 -13.40 -12.19 -0.44
N VAL A 506 -14.32 -11.78 -1.30
CA VAL A 506 -14.93 -10.45 -1.28
C VAL A 506 -16.44 -10.63 -1.28
N ASN A 507 -17.07 -10.16 -0.20
CA ASN A 507 -18.52 -10.23 -0.02
C ASN A 507 -19.07 -11.67 -0.23
N GLY A 508 -18.41 -12.65 0.37
CA GLY A 508 -18.78 -14.08 0.28
C GLY A 508 -18.30 -14.80 -1.00
N ARG A 509 -17.84 -14.08 -2.02
CA ARG A 509 -17.35 -14.68 -3.27
C ARG A 509 -15.84 -14.90 -3.22
N GLN A 510 -15.38 -16.11 -3.48
CA GLN A 510 -13.95 -16.39 -3.65
C GLN A 510 -13.44 -15.76 -4.96
N THR A 511 -12.38 -14.95 -4.87
CA THR A 511 -11.76 -14.25 -6.00
C THR A 511 -10.39 -14.78 -6.36
N ASP A 512 -9.74 -15.49 -5.44
CA ASP A 512 -8.43 -16.14 -5.62
C ASP A 512 -8.37 -17.38 -4.72
N SER A 513 -7.60 -18.41 -5.10
CA SER A 513 -7.49 -19.68 -4.37
C SER A 513 -6.04 -20.01 -4.00
N GLY A 514 -5.88 -20.92 -3.03
CA GLY A 514 -4.58 -21.28 -2.47
C GLY A 514 -4.15 -20.37 -1.31
N ASP A 515 -2.89 -20.51 -0.85
CA ASP A 515 -2.41 -19.76 0.30
C ASP A 515 -2.36 -18.25 0.05
N CYS A 516 -3.38 -17.57 0.55
CA CYS A 516 -3.61 -16.13 0.43
C CYS A 516 -3.37 -15.39 1.74
N SER A 517 -2.70 -16.00 2.72
CA SER A 517 -2.37 -15.39 4.03
C SER A 517 -1.24 -14.34 3.97
N GLY A 518 -0.83 -13.97 2.74
CA GLY A 518 0.27 -13.07 2.45
C GLY A 518 -0.15 -11.63 2.13
N PRO A 519 0.81 -10.69 2.14
CA PRO A 519 0.54 -9.27 1.96
C PRO A 519 0.05 -8.90 0.57
N ARG A 520 0.37 -9.69 -0.47
CA ARG A 520 -0.18 -9.51 -1.83
C ARG A 520 -1.70 -9.59 -1.83
N SER A 521 -2.26 -10.62 -1.20
CA SER A 521 -3.69 -10.86 -1.13
C SER A 521 -4.39 -9.79 -0.29
N ALA A 522 -3.81 -9.41 0.85
CA ALA A 522 -4.34 -8.31 1.67
C ALA A 522 -4.42 -7.00 0.89
N ARG A 523 -3.37 -6.67 0.12
CA ARG A 523 -3.35 -5.50 -0.76
C ARG A 523 -4.42 -5.56 -1.86
N ASN A 524 -4.71 -6.73 -2.42
CA ASN A 524 -5.77 -6.89 -3.41
C ASN A 524 -7.15 -6.59 -2.81
N VAL A 525 -7.40 -7.08 -1.60
CA VAL A 525 -8.64 -6.78 -0.86
C VAL A 525 -8.77 -5.28 -0.57
N LEU A 526 -7.70 -4.62 -0.10
CA LEU A 526 -7.71 -3.17 0.18
C LEU A 526 -7.88 -2.29 -1.07
N MET A 527 -7.66 -2.83 -2.28
CA MET A 527 -7.93 -2.12 -3.53
C MET A 527 -9.34 -2.35 -4.06
N HIS A 528 -10.10 -3.28 -3.49
CA HIS A 528 -11.42 -3.63 -3.99
C HIS A 528 -12.47 -2.62 -3.50
N PRO A 529 -13.16 -1.88 -4.40
CA PRO A 529 -14.05 -0.78 -4.02
C PRO A 529 -15.30 -1.23 -3.27
N GLU A 530 -15.63 -2.52 -3.34
CA GLU A 530 -16.78 -3.08 -2.61
C GLU A 530 -16.45 -3.51 -1.18
N VAL A 531 -15.24 -3.29 -0.67
CA VAL A 531 -14.87 -3.75 0.67
C VAL A 531 -15.07 -2.61 1.67
N ASP A 532 -15.99 -2.77 2.61
CA ASP A 532 -16.27 -1.81 3.68
C ASP A 532 -15.48 -2.09 4.96
N ALA A 533 -15.03 -3.33 5.14
CA ALA A 533 -14.17 -3.79 6.22
C ALA A 533 -13.35 -5.00 5.76
N ALA A 534 -12.14 -5.17 6.30
CA ALA A 534 -11.26 -6.27 5.89
C ALA A 534 -10.76 -7.11 7.08
N VAL A 535 -10.65 -8.42 6.88
CA VAL A 535 -10.13 -9.37 7.88
C VAL A 535 -9.02 -10.20 7.26
N PHE A 536 -7.80 -10.06 7.78
CA PHE A 536 -6.62 -10.67 7.21
C PHE A 536 -6.01 -11.72 8.13
N GLU A 537 -5.96 -12.96 7.65
CA GLU A 537 -4.97 -13.91 8.15
C GLU A 537 -3.57 -13.42 7.78
N THR A 538 -2.73 -13.18 8.79
CA THR A 538 -1.37 -12.69 8.61
C THR A 538 -0.39 -13.79 9.01
N ALA A 539 0.08 -14.54 8.01
CA ALA A 539 1.06 -15.59 8.23
C ALA A 539 2.49 -15.05 8.29
N ARG A 540 3.31 -15.71 9.12
CA ARG A 540 4.74 -15.43 9.31
C ARG A 540 5.50 -15.28 7.98
N GLY A 541 5.27 -16.21 7.05
CA GLY A 541 5.99 -16.25 5.79
C GLY A 541 5.78 -14.99 4.95
N GLY A 542 4.55 -14.43 4.96
CA GLY A 542 4.24 -13.18 4.27
C GLY A 542 5.00 -11.99 4.87
N VAL A 543 4.97 -11.87 6.20
CA VAL A 543 5.63 -10.76 6.91
C VAL A 543 7.14 -10.77 6.69
N LEU A 544 7.79 -11.94 6.70
CA LEU A 544 9.23 -12.06 6.45
C LEU A 544 9.63 -11.82 4.98
N ARG A 545 8.73 -12.07 4.03
CA ARG A 545 9.03 -11.91 2.59
C ARG A 545 8.86 -10.46 2.13
N GLU A 546 7.83 -9.78 2.63
CA GLU A 546 7.40 -8.50 2.08
C GLU A 546 6.88 -7.50 3.13
N GLY A 547 6.79 -7.86 4.41
CA GLY A 547 6.10 -7.07 5.44
C GLY A 547 4.58 -7.27 5.42
N LEU A 548 3.86 -6.39 6.13
CA LEU A 548 2.40 -6.35 6.17
C LEU A 548 1.84 -5.79 4.85
N GLY A 549 0.63 -6.24 4.49
CA GLY A 549 -0.10 -5.73 3.31
C GLY A 549 -0.86 -4.44 3.57
N PHE A 550 -0.76 -3.89 4.78
CA PHE A 550 -1.48 -2.72 5.27
C PHE A 550 -0.56 -1.90 6.18
N ASP A 551 -0.86 -0.61 6.32
CA ASP A 551 -0.09 0.34 7.12
C ASP A 551 -0.44 0.27 8.62
N ARG A 552 -1.74 0.14 8.95
CA ARG A 552 -2.24 -0.09 10.31
C ARG A 552 -3.54 -0.88 10.31
N CYS A 553 -3.88 -1.49 11.44
CA CYS A 553 -5.15 -2.18 11.66
C CYS A 553 -5.95 -1.56 12.81
N GLN A 554 -7.27 -1.64 12.73
CA GLN A 554 -8.17 -1.23 13.82
C GLN A 554 -8.09 -2.26 14.95
N VAL A 555 -7.98 -3.55 14.61
CA VAL A 555 -7.82 -4.62 15.57
C VAL A 555 -6.73 -5.60 15.15
N ALA A 556 -5.80 -5.91 16.05
CA ALA A 556 -4.86 -7.02 15.90
C ALA A 556 -5.26 -8.16 16.85
N VAL A 557 -5.33 -9.39 16.36
CA VAL A 557 -5.66 -10.58 17.17
C VAL A 557 -4.45 -11.50 17.16
N VAL A 558 -3.98 -11.89 18.35
CA VAL A 558 -2.94 -12.89 18.51
C VAL A 558 -3.51 -14.07 19.30
N THR A 559 -3.74 -15.20 18.63
CA THR A 559 -4.41 -16.36 19.25
C THR A 559 -3.50 -17.11 20.22
N ASN A 560 -2.27 -17.41 19.79
CA ASN A 560 -1.24 -18.14 20.57
C ASN A 560 0.13 -18.08 19.86
N VAL A 561 1.19 -18.35 20.61
CA VAL A 561 2.54 -18.63 20.11
C VAL A 561 2.93 -20.06 20.53
N GLY A 562 2.61 -21.02 19.66
CA GLY A 562 2.87 -22.43 19.91
C GLY A 562 4.34 -22.84 19.79
N ALA A 563 4.73 -23.86 20.56
CA ALA A 563 6.04 -24.50 20.50
C ALA A 563 6.07 -25.54 19.37
N GLY A 564 7.07 -25.45 18.48
CA GLY A 564 7.31 -26.46 17.45
C GLY A 564 6.74 -26.18 16.06
N ASP A 565 6.13 -25.01 15.81
CA ASP A 565 5.70 -24.64 14.45
C ASP A 565 6.71 -23.68 13.78
N HIS A 566 7.24 -24.10 12.63
CA HIS A 566 8.15 -23.35 11.77
C HIS A 566 9.48 -22.84 12.38
N LEU A 567 9.91 -23.37 13.54
CA LEU A 567 11.23 -23.10 14.12
C LEU A 567 12.34 -23.71 13.25
N GLY A 568 13.44 -22.98 13.06
CA GLY A 568 14.60 -23.39 12.23
C GLY A 568 14.57 -22.90 10.78
N LEU A 569 13.51 -22.21 10.35
CA LEU A 569 13.41 -21.63 9.00
C LEU A 569 13.70 -20.13 9.03
N ASN A 570 14.35 -19.57 7.99
CA ASN A 570 14.56 -18.12 7.81
C ASN A 570 15.09 -17.39 9.07
N TYR A 571 16.04 -17.98 9.80
CA TYR A 571 16.66 -17.43 11.02
C TYR A 571 15.72 -17.21 12.22
N ILE A 572 14.50 -17.77 12.19
CA ILE A 572 13.63 -17.84 13.37
C ILE A 572 13.92 -19.17 14.04
N THR A 573 14.69 -19.14 15.11
CA THR A 573 15.20 -20.34 15.78
C THR A 573 14.59 -20.56 17.15
N THR A 574 14.07 -19.49 17.76
CA THR A 574 13.51 -19.48 19.10
C THR A 574 12.03 -19.09 19.08
N VAL A 575 11.33 -19.36 20.18
CA VAL A 575 9.93 -18.94 20.34
C VAL A 575 9.86 -17.42 20.49
N GLU A 576 10.88 -16.81 21.08
CA GLU A 576 11.09 -15.38 21.19
C GLU A 576 11.19 -14.72 19.81
N ASP A 577 11.96 -15.30 18.87
CA ASP A 577 12.03 -14.83 17.48
C ASP A 577 10.64 -14.85 16.81
N LEU A 578 9.86 -15.90 17.08
CA LEU A 578 8.50 -16.04 16.57
C LEU A 578 7.56 -14.98 17.17
N ALA A 579 7.72 -14.66 18.45
CA ALA A 579 6.99 -13.60 19.14
C ALA A 579 7.29 -12.21 18.55
N VAL A 580 8.57 -11.91 18.29
CA VAL A 580 9.03 -10.66 17.67
C VAL A 580 8.39 -10.47 16.29
N LEU A 581 8.18 -11.55 15.54
CA LEU A 581 7.49 -11.47 14.26
C LEU A 581 5.97 -11.29 14.42
N LYS A 582 5.33 -12.04 15.33
CA LYS A 582 3.88 -11.98 15.55
C LYS A 582 3.43 -10.63 16.12
N ARG A 583 4.26 -9.97 16.94
CA ARG A 583 3.95 -8.62 17.46
C ARG A 583 3.91 -7.53 16.38
N VAL A 584 4.38 -7.78 15.15
CA VAL A 584 4.38 -6.76 14.09
C VAL A 584 2.97 -6.24 13.81
N ILE A 585 1.92 -7.09 13.87
CA ILE A 585 0.54 -6.60 13.74
C ILE A 585 0.11 -5.77 14.96
N VAL A 586 0.54 -6.13 16.17
CA VAL A 586 0.23 -5.42 17.43
C VAL A 586 0.89 -4.04 17.45
N GLN A 587 2.13 -3.93 16.96
CA GLN A 587 2.87 -2.67 16.80
C GLN A 587 2.24 -1.71 15.78
N ASN A 588 1.36 -2.22 14.91
CA ASN A 588 0.68 -1.45 13.88
C ASN A 588 -0.85 -1.42 14.11
N VAL A 589 -1.28 -1.53 15.38
CA VAL A 589 -2.64 -1.15 15.80
C VAL A 589 -2.77 0.37 15.73
N ALA A 590 -3.94 0.89 15.35
CA ALA A 590 -4.22 2.33 15.40
C ALA A 590 -4.24 2.83 16.86
N GLU A 591 -3.98 4.12 17.10
CA GLU A 591 -3.99 4.69 18.47
C GLU A 591 -5.35 4.54 19.17
N ASN A 592 -6.43 4.59 18.39
CA ASN A 592 -7.80 4.32 18.84
C ASN A 592 -8.24 2.86 18.60
N GLY A 593 -7.29 1.98 18.28
CA GLY A 593 -7.50 0.56 17.98
C GLY A 593 -7.27 -0.35 19.20
N PHE A 594 -7.42 -1.65 18.96
CA PHE A 594 -7.29 -2.68 19.99
C PHE A 594 -6.35 -3.82 19.58
N ALA A 595 -5.56 -4.33 20.52
CA ALA A 595 -4.97 -5.66 20.41
C ALA A 595 -5.79 -6.64 21.26
N VAL A 596 -6.22 -7.75 20.65
CA VAL A 596 -6.92 -8.86 21.30
C VAL A 596 -5.91 -9.97 21.55
N LEU A 597 -5.55 -10.16 22.81
CA LEU A 597 -4.41 -10.97 23.22
C LEU A 597 -4.87 -12.12 24.12
N ASN A 598 -4.36 -13.32 23.88
CA ASN A 598 -4.58 -14.46 24.76
C ASN A 598 -3.79 -14.27 26.07
N ALA A 599 -4.49 -14.10 27.19
CA ALA A 599 -3.85 -13.94 28.49
C ALA A 599 -3.29 -15.26 29.05
N ALA A 600 -3.77 -16.41 28.58
CA ALA A 600 -3.27 -17.72 29.01
C ALA A 600 -1.89 -18.05 28.42
N ASP A 601 -1.48 -17.36 27.36
CA ASP A 601 -0.16 -17.48 26.74
C ASP A 601 0.72 -16.30 27.19
N PRO A 602 1.75 -16.53 28.04
CA PRO A 602 2.59 -15.46 28.57
C PRO A 602 3.28 -14.62 27.47
N ILE A 603 3.69 -15.25 26.38
CA ILE A 603 4.40 -14.59 25.27
C ILE A 603 3.45 -13.66 24.53
N VAL A 604 2.21 -14.09 24.32
CA VAL A 604 1.16 -13.23 23.76
C VAL A 604 0.80 -12.12 24.73
N ALA A 605 0.69 -12.43 26.02
CA ALA A 605 0.31 -11.47 27.04
C ALA A 605 1.31 -10.29 27.13
N GLU A 606 2.61 -10.55 27.00
CA GLU A 606 3.68 -9.55 27.02
C GLU A 606 3.63 -8.57 25.82
N MET A 607 2.92 -8.91 24.73
CA MET A 607 2.80 -8.01 23.57
C MET A 607 2.04 -6.71 23.87
N ILE A 608 1.38 -6.59 25.04
CA ILE A 608 0.75 -5.35 25.51
C ILE A 608 1.70 -4.16 25.48
N HIS A 609 2.99 -4.36 25.80
CA HIS A 609 4.00 -3.30 25.80
C HIS A 609 4.35 -2.76 24.41
N ASN A 610 3.90 -3.45 23.36
CA ASN A 610 4.11 -3.07 21.97
C ASN A 610 2.86 -2.51 21.29
N CYS A 611 1.71 -2.50 21.96
CA CYS A 611 0.48 -1.95 21.41
C CYS A 611 0.44 -0.42 21.61
N PRO A 612 0.34 0.38 20.53
CA PRO A 612 0.11 1.82 20.66
C PRO A 612 -1.34 2.19 21.02
N GLY A 613 -2.28 1.25 20.88
CA GLY A 613 -3.69 1.42 21.23
C GLY A 613 -4.04 0.77 22.57
N GLN A 614 -5.24 0.22 22.67
CA GLN A 614 -5.74 -0.45 23.87
C GLN A 614 -5.65 -1.98 23.75
N VAL A 615 -5.76 -2.70 24.88
CA VAL A 615 -5.71 -4.17 24.89
C VAL A 615 -7.00 -4.77 25.45
N ILE A 616 -7.49 -5.80 24.77
CA ILE A 616 -8.55 -6.70 25.22
C ILE A 616 -7.91 -8.06 25.48
N TYR A 617 -7.88 -8.49 26.75
CA TYR A 617 -7.42 -9.84 27.05
C TYR A 617 -8.56 -10.85 26.92
N PHE A 618 -8.24 -12.04 26.43
CA PHE A 618 -9.13 -13.18 26.54
C PHE A 618 -8.44 -14.38 27.19
N ALA A 619 -9.15 -15.11 28.04
CA ALA A 619 -8.74 -16.40 28.58
C ALA A 619 -9.97 -17.10 29.17
N GLN A 620 -9.98 -18.44 29.17
CA GLN A 620 -11.14 -19.19 29.68
C GLN A 620 -11.37 -18.92 31.18
N ASP A 621 -10.30 -18.97 31.99
CA ASP A 621 -10.36 -18.74 33.43
C ASP A 621 -10.29 -17.25 33.78
N ARG A 622 -11.40 -16.71 34.31
CA ARG A 622 -11.50 -15.33 34.80
C ARG A 622 -10.45 -14.93 35.86
N ALA A 623 -9.89 -15.92 36.57
CA ALA A 623 -8.90 -15.74 37.62
C ALA A 623 -7.44 -15.77 37.11
N GLN A 624 -7.22 -15.94 35.80
CA GLN A 624 -5.89 -15.87 35.21
C GLN A 624 -5.20 -14.56 35.63
N PRO A 625 -3.96 -14.57 36.20
CA PRO A 625 -3.40 -13.42 36.90
C PRO A 625 -3.30 -12.12 36.10
N VAL A 626 -2.88 -12.20 34.83
CA VAL A 626 -2.75 -11.05 33.92
C VAL A 626 -4.13 -10.48 33.62
N MET A 627 -5.10 -11.34 33.30
CA MET A 627 -6.46 -10.93 33.00
C MET A 627 -7.17 -10.37 34.23
N ALA A 628 -7.03 -10.99 35.40
CA ALA A 628 -7.63 -10.53 36.65
C ALA A 628 -7.12 -9.13 37.03
N THR A 629 -5.82 -8.89 36.86
CA THR A 629 -5.21 -7.57 37.07
C THR A 629 -5.76 -6.53 36.09
N HIS A 630 -5.84 -6.86 34.81
CA HIS A 630 -6.36 -5.97 33.77
C HIS A 630 -7.85 -5.65 33.98
N ARG A 631 -8.64 -6.65 34.38
CA ARG A 631 -10.06 -6.52 34.74
C ARG A 631 -10.26 -5.61 35.94
N ALA A 632 -9.45 -5.78 36.99
CA ALA A 632 -9.49 -4.92 38.18
C ALA A 632 -9.17 -3.44 37.87
N GLN A 633 -8.47 -3.16 36.77
CA GLN A 633 -8.23 -1.81 36.26
C GLN A 633 -9.41 -1.26 35.43
N GLY A 634 -10.54 -1.97 35.37
CA GLY A 634 -11.72 -1.58 34.58
C GLY A 634 -11.51 -1.69 33.07
N ARG A 635 -10.51 -2.44 32.62
CA ARG A 635 -10.20 -2.62 31.20
C ARG A 635 -10.95 -3.81 30.61
N ARG A 636 -11.00 -3.84 29.27
CA ARG A 636 -11.74 -4.81 28.49
C ARG A 636 -11.18 -6.23 28.63
N VAL A 637 -12.03 -7.19 28.97
CA VAL A 637 -11.69 -8.62 29.02
C VAL A 637 -12.81 -9.49 28.44
N VAL A 638 -12.44 -10.70 28.02
CA VAL A 638 -13.35 -11.76 27.54
C VAL A 638 -13.01 -13.08 28.24
N TYR A 639 -13.96 -13.72 28.91
CA TYR A 639 -13.74 -14.96 29.65
C TYR A 639 -14.95 -15.89 29.64
N VAL A 640 -14.81 -17.09 30.22
CA VAL A 640 -15.92 -18.04 30.38
C VAL A 640 -16.41 -18.04 31.82
N ASP A 641 -17.72 -17.94 32.02
CA ASP A 641 -18.36 -18.04 33.33
C ASP A 641 -19.72 -18.72 33.21
N GLN A 642 -19.92 -19.80 33.96
CA GLN A 642 -21.19 -20.55 34.04
C GLN A 642 -21.78 -20.99 32.68
N GLY A 643 -20.93 -21.34 31.70
CA GLY A 643 -21.37 -21.76 30.37
C GLY A 643 -21.63 -20.62 29.39
N ASP A 644 -21.35 -19.38 29.78
CA ASP A 644 -21.38 -18.21 28.92
C ASP A 644 -19.97 -17.72 28.60
N VAL A 645 -19.78 -17.19 27.39
CA VAL A 645 -18.70 -16.21 27.13
C VAL A 645 -19.16 -14.85 27.65
N VAL A 646 -18.38 -14.25 28.52
CA VAL A 646 -18.64 -12.95 29.13
C VAL A 646 -17.64 -11.94 28.60
N VAL A 647 -18.14 -10.79 28.15
CA VAL A 647 -17.30 -9.60 27.89
C VAL A 647 -17.54 -8.59 29.00
N GLU A 648 -16.49 -7.96 29.50
CA GLU A 648 -16.56 -7.05 30.65
C GLU A 648 -15.66 -5.82 30.47
N GLN A 649 -16.17 -4.63 30.83
CA GLN A 649 -15.40 -3.40 30.97
C GLN A 649 -15.96 -2.57 32.14
N GLY A 650 -15.25 -2.53 33.27
CA GLY A 650 -15.74 -1.85 34.46
C GLY A 650 -17.04 -2.49 34.95
N GLU A 651 -18.13 -1.72 35.00
CA GLU A 651 -19.45 -2.22 35.40
C GLU A 651 -20.25 -2.82 34.24
N MET A 652 -19.83 -2.60 32.99
CA MET A 652 -20.51 -3.15 31.81
C MET A 652 -20.13 -4.61 31.62
N ALA A 653 -21.14 -5.48 31.47
CA ALA A 653 -20.95 -6.87 31.12
C ALA A 653 -22.05 -7.36 30.16
N GLU A 654 -21.66 -8.17 29.18
CA GLU A 654 -22.57 -8.84 28.24
C GLU A 654 -22.24 -10.34 28.16
N ARG A 655 -23.28 -11.17 27.96
CA ARG A 655 -23.18 -12.63 28.01
C ARG A 655 -23.64 -13.30 26.72
N PHE A 656 -22.89 -14.32 26.30
CA PHE A 656 -23.17 -15.17 25.14
C PHE A 656 -23.14 -16.64 25.55
N ALA A 657 -24.31 -17.26 25.64
CA ALA A 657 -24.41 -18.68 25.99
C ALA A 657 -23.67 -19.55 24.98
N LEU A 658 -22.74 -20.39 25.44
CA LEU A 658 -21.99 -21.32 24.58
C LEU A 658 -22.92 -22.29 23.85
N SER A 659 -24.07 -22.60 24.43
CA SER A 659 -25.12 -23.41 23.79
C SER A 659 -25.75 -22.77 22.56
N ALA A 660 -25.68 -21.44 22.44
CA ALA A 660 -26.14 -20.70 21.27
C ALA A 660 -25.04 -20.48 20.22
N ILE A 661 -23.84 -21.05 20.42
CA ILE A 661 -22.69 -20.86 19.53
C ILE A 661 -22.28 -22.24 18.95
N PRO A 662 -22.78 -22.62 17.76
CA PRO A 662 -22.69 -24.00 17.24
C PRO A 662 -21.28 -24.56 17.15
N ILE A 663 -20.30 -23.75 16.76
CA ILE A 663 -18.89 -24.17 16.61
C ILE A 663 -18.27 -24.69 17.92
N THR A 664 -18.79 -24.28 19.07
CA THR A 664 -18.25 -24.67 20.39
C THR A 664 -18.77 -26.02 20.87
N ARG A 665 -19.84 -26.55 20.26
CA ARG A 665 -20.59 -27.74 20.73
C ARG A 665 -20.97 -27.62 22.21
N ASN A 666 -21.74 -26.59 22.57
CA ASN A 666 -22.11 -26.30 23.98
C ASN A 666 -20.88 -26.12 24.89
N GLY A 667 -19.79 -25.57 24.37
CA GLY A 667 -18.54 -25.39 25.11
C GLY A 667 -17.64 -26.62 25.25
N GLN A 668 -17.98 -27.76 24.64
CA GLN A 668 -17.18 -28.99 24.74
C GLN A 668 -15.84 -28.90 24.01
N ILE A 669 -15.73 -28.05 22.98
CA ILE A 669 -14.50 -27.89 22.20
C ILE A 669 -13.72 -26.65 22.67
N GLY A 670 -12.82 -26.82 23.64
CA GLY A 670 -12.12 -25.72 24.32
C GLY A 670 -11.38 -24.74 23.38
N PHE A 671 -10.62 -25.24 22.40
CA PHE A 671 -9.91 -24.36 21.47
C PHE A 671 -10.85 -23.57 20.55
N GLN A 672 -12.08 -24.06 20.30
CA GLN A 672 -13.09 -23.29 19.57
C GLN A 672 -13.74 -22.23 20.45
N VAL A 673 -13.90 -22.49 21.75
CA VAL A 673 -14.29 -21.46 22.71
C VAL A 673 -13.27 -20.32 22.72
N GLU A 674 -11.97 -20.62 22.67
CA GLU A 674 -10.92 -19.60 22.56
C GLU A 674 -10.99 -18.80 21.26
N ASN A 675 -11.18 -19.46 20.10
CA ASN A 675 -11.38 -18.77 18.82
C ASN A 675 -12.61 -17.83 18.87
N VAL A 676 -13.69 -18.27 19.52
CA VAL A 676 -14.91 -17.47 19.73
C VAL A 676 -14.65 -16.26 20.62
N MET A 677 -13.94 -16.44 21.75
CA MET A 677 -13.57 -15.31 22.62
C MET A 677 -12.70 -14.28 21.89
N ALA A 678 -11.71 -14.75 21.10
CA ALA A 678 -10.87 -13.89 20.28
C ALA A 678 -11.70 -13.12 19.22
N ALA A 679 -12.64 -13.80 18.56
CA ALA A 679 -13.51 -13.18 17.57
C ALA A 679 -14.49 -12.16 18.17
N ILE A 680 -15.07 -12.45 19.35
CA ILE A 680 -15.90 -11.50 20.09
C ILE A 680 -15.09 -10.28 20.50
N GLY A 681 -13.88 -10.49 21.05
CA GLY A 681 -12.96 -9.40 21.38
C GLY A 681 -12.65 -8.53 20.16
N ALA A 682 -12.44 -9.15 19.00
CA ALA A 682 -12.17 -8.42 17.77
C ALA A 682 -13.37 -7.63 17.25
N ALA A 683 -14.55 -8.23 17.24
CA ALA A 683 -15.80 -7.57 16.88
C ALA A 683 -16.10 -6.38 17.80
N TRP A 684 -15.91 -6.54 19.11
CA TRP A 684 -16.07 -5.48 20.09
C TRP A 684 -15.04 -4.36 19.92
N GLY A 685 -13.77 -4.71 19.66
CA GLY A 685 -12.71 -3.74 19.34
C GLY A 685 -12.95 -2.98 18.04
N ALA A 686 -13.63 -3.59 17.07
CA ALA A 686 -14.04 -2.98 15.81
C ALA A 686 -15.35 -2.16 15.91
N GLY A 687 -16.02 -2.18 17.08
CA GLY A 687 -17.20 -1.36 17.35
C GLY A 687 -18.53 -1.97 16.86
N LEU A 688 -18.60 -3.29 16.68
CA LEU A 688 -19.86 -3.96 16.34
C LEU A 688 -20.85 -3.91 17.51
N SER A 689 -22.15 -3.85 17.19
CA SER A 689 -23.21 -3.94 18.19
C SER A 689 -23.34 -5.37 18.74
N TRP A 690 -23.78 -5.49 19.99
CA TRP A 690 -24.00 -6.78 20.64
C TRP A 690 -24.99 -7.67 19.88
N ASP A 691 -26.02 -7.08 19.29
CA ASP A 691 -27.00 -7.81 18.47
C ASP A 691 -26.37 -8.39 17.21
N ALA A 692 -25.47 -7.65 16.54
CA ALA A 692 -24.75 -8.16 15.37
C ALA A 692 -23.84 -9.33 15.74
N ILE A 693 -23.11 -9.20 16.86
CA ILE A 693 -22.25 -10.27 17.40
C ILE A 693 -23.09 -11.51 17.71
N ARG A 694 -24.21 -11.36 18.43
CA ARG A 694 -25.09 -12.47 18.81
C ARG A 694 -25.65 -13.22 17.59
N ARG A 695 -26.16 -12.48 16.59
CA ARG A 695 -26.69 -13.08 15.35
C ARG A 695 -25.60 -13.79 14.55
N GLY A 696 -24.42 -13.17 14.43
CA GLY A 696 -23.30 -13.77 13.71
C GLY A 696 -22.83 -15.07 14.37
N LEU A 697 -22.67 -15.08 15.71
CA LEU A 697 -22.27 -16.29 16.45
C LEU A 697 -23.28 -17.44 16.30
N ALA A 698 -24.57 -17.14 16.34
CA ALA A 698 -25.63 -18.14 16.24
C ALA A 698 -25.74 -18.80 14.86
N THR A 699 -25.19 -18.17 13.81
CA THR A 699 -25.31 -18.61 12.42
C THR A 699 -23.99 -19.14 11.84
N PHE A 700 -22.90 -19.14 12.61
CA PHE A 700 -21.62 -19.68 12.18
C PHE A 700 -21.52 -21.18 12.53
N HIS A 701 -21.57 -22.03 11.51
CA HIS A 701 -21.49 -23.48 11.65
C HIS A 701 -20.10 -24.00 11.27
N ASN A 702 -19.67 -25.09 11.91
CA ASN A 702 -18.38 -25.73 11.60
C ASN A 702 -18.50 -26.72 10.43
N ASP A 703 -18.92 -26.23 9.27
CA ASP A 703 -19.11 -27.02 8.06
C ASP A 703 -17.97 -26.81 7.04
N ALA A 704 -17.99 -27.62 5.97
CA ALA A 704 -16.99 -27.59 4.90
C ALA A 704 -16.96 -26.26 4.11
N HIS A 705 -17.95 -25.39 4.26
CA HIS A 705 -17.99 -24.07 3.60
C HIS A 705 -17.39 -22.98 4.50
N ASN A 706 -17.83 -22.95 5.75
CA ASN A 706 -17.51 -21.92 6.72
C ASN A 706 -16.13 -22.13 7.35
N ALA A 707 -15.72 -23.37 7.60
CA ALA A 707 -14.44 -23.70 8.24
C ALA A 707 -13.90 -25.08 7.76
N PRO A 708 -13.49 -25.21 6.48
CA PRO A 708 -13.00 -26.46 5.92
C PRO A 708 -11.72 -26.95 6.62
N GLY A 709 -11.73 -28.20 7.08
CA GLY A 709 -10.61 -28.88 7.73
C GLY A 709 -10.28 -28.30 9.10
N ARG A 710 -11.29 -27.79 9.82
CA ARG A 710 -11.14 -27.15 11.14
C ARG A 710 -12.10 -27.77 12.15
N PHE A 711 -11.93 -29.06 12.41
CA PHE A 711 -12.76 -29.88 13.30
C PHE A 711 -14.18 -30.09 12.75
N ASN A 712 -14.30 -30.43 11.46
CA ASN A 712 -15.58 -30.74 10.85
C ASN A 712 -16.05 -32.11 11.32
N VAL A 713 -17.21 -32.16 11.97
CA VAL A 713 -17.77 -33.40 12.53
C VAL A 713 -18.87 -33.93 11.63
N MET A 714 -18.80 -35.22 11.30
CA MET A 714 -19.69 -35.94 10.40
C MET A 714 -20.16 -37.22 11.08
N ASP A 715 -21.33 -37.72 10.70
CA ASP A 715 -21.81 -39.05 11.10
C ASP A 715 -21.53 -40.05 9.99
N TYR A 716 -21.06 -41.25 10.36
CA TYR A 716 -20.86 -42.36 9.44
C TYR A 716 -21.28 -43.67 10.10
N ARG A 717 -22.41 -44.27 9.65
CA ARG A 717 -22.92 -45.55 10.18
C ARG A 717 -23.05 -45.56 11.71
N GLY A 718 -23.41 -44.43 12.32
CA GLY A 718 -23.52 -44.26 13.77
C GLY A 718 -22.18 -44.07 14.51
N ALA A 719 -21.07 -43.93 13.78
CA ALA A 719 -19.77 -43.50 14.30
C ALA A 719 -19.56 -42.00 14.06
N THR A 720 -18.75 -41.36 14.91
CA THR A 720 -18.35 -39.95 14.76
C THR A 720 -17.07 -39.85 13.93
N VAL A 721 -17.10 -39.12 12.82
CA VAL A 721 -15.91 -38.84 12.00
C VAL A 721 -15.57 -37.37 12.10
N ILE A 722 -14.30 -37.06 12.34
CA ILE A 722 -13.81 -35.68 12.51
C ILE A 722 -12.69 -35.43 11.51
N ALA A 723 -12.80 -34.39 10.68
CA ALA A 723 -11.74 -33.95 9.79
C ALA A 723 -11.07 -32.67 10.32
N ASP A 724 -9.74 -32.68 10.42
CA ASP A 724 -8.95 -31.53 10.87
C ASP A 724 -7.58 -31.43 10.19
N TYR A 725 -7.02 -30.22 10.06
CA TYR A 725 -5.73 -29.94 9.43
C TYR A 725 -4.57 -29.79 10.44
N GLY A 726 -4.79 -30.08 11.72
CA GLY A 726 -3.76 -30.03 12.75
C GLY A 726 -2.52 -30.83 12.32
N HIS A 727 -1.34 -30.22 12.43
CA HIS A 727 -0.09 -30.80 11.91
C HIS A 727 1.14 -30.47 12.78
N ASN A 728 0.93 -30.00 14.01
CA ASN A 728 1.98 -29.70 14.98
C ASN A 728 1.62 -30.27 16.36
N PRO A 729 2.59 -30.47 17.27
CA PRO A 729 2.33 -31.05 18.59
C PRO A 729 1.25 -30.32 19.40
N ASP A 730 1.23 -28.99 19.39
CA ASP A 730 0.22 -28.21 20.11
C ASP A 730 -1.20 -28.47 19.57
N ALA A 731 -1.34 -28.55 18.24
CA ALA A 731 -2.60 -28.91 17.61
C ALA A 731 -3.03 -30.34 17.99
N MET A 732 -2.10 -31.30 18.05
CA MET A 732 -2.41 -32.66 18.50
C MET A 732 -2.94 -32.69 19.93
N ARG A 733 -2.33 -31.93 20.86
CA ARG A 733 -2.83 -31.86 22.25
C ARG A 733 -4.24 -31.27 22.33
N ALA A 734 -4.50 -30.21 21.57
CA ALA A 734 -5.83 -29.59 21.52
C ALA A 734 -6.91 -30.54 20.92
N LEU A 735 -6.55 -31.27 19.86
CA LEU A 735 -7.43 -32.27 19.24
C LEU A 735 -7.70 -33.45 20.16
N VAL A 736 -6.69 -33.96 20.86
CA VAL A 736 -6.85 -35.01 21.87
C VAL A 736 -7.82 -34.57 22.97
N GLN A 737 -7.64 -33.37 23.53
CA GLN A 737 -8.55 -32.84 24.56
C GLN A 737 -10.00 -32.76 24.06
N ALA A 738 -10.21 -32.30 22.82
CA ALA A 738 -11.54 -32.22 22.23
C ALA A 738 -12.17 -33.60 21.97
N VAL A 739 -11.38 -34.56 21.47
CA VAL A 739 -11.84 -35.94 21.22
C VAL A 739 -12.12 -36.68 22.53
N GLU A 740 -11.37 -36.41 23.59
CA GLU A 740 -11.60 -37.01 24.91
C GLU A 740 -12.91 -36.53 25.57
N ALA A 741 -13.34 -35.30 25.24
CA ALA A 741 -14.62 -34.76 25.68
C ALA A 741 -15.83 -35.35 24.93
N LEU A 742 -15.60 -36.07 23.82
CA LEU A 742 -16.64 -36.70 23.02
C LEU A 742 -16.83 -38.18 23.41
N PRO A 743 -18.08 -38.69 23.36
CA PRO A 743 -18.35 -40.10 23.61
C PRO A 743 -17.73 -40.97 22.51
N ALA A 744 -17.01 -42.01 22.90
CA ALA A 744 -16.44 -42.98 21.97
C ALA A 744 -16.24 -44.33 22.66
N GLN A 745 -16.60 -45.42 21.98
CA GLN A 745 -16.28 -46.79 22.42
C GLN A 745 -14.84 -47.16 22.04
N ARG A 746 -14.47 -46.93 20.78
CA ARG A 746 -13.11 -47.06 20.26
C ARG A 746 -12.71 -45.78 19.51
N ARG A 747 -11.43 -45.41 19.58
CA ARG A 747 -10.87 -44.22 18.93
C ARG A 747 -9.82 -44.60 17.92
N SER A 748 -9.98 -44.17 16.67
CA SER A 748 -8.98 -44.30 15.61
C SER A 748 -8.52 -42.93 15.11
N VAL A 749 -7.28 -42.84 14.63
CA VAL A 749 -6.74 -41.64 13.99
C VAL A 749 -6.03 -41.98 12.68
N VAL A 750 -6.26 -41.17 11.65
CA VAL A 750 -5.55 -41.20 10.38
C VAL A 750 -4.60 -40.01 10.34
N ILE A 751 -3.29 -40.24 10.19
CA ILE A 751 -2.26 -39.18 10.26
C ILE A 751 -1.15 -39.35 9.23
N SER A 752 -0.69 -38.21 8.71
CA SER A 752 0.63 -38.05 8.08
C SER A 752 1.38 -36.88 8.72
N GLY A 753 2.61 -36.63 8.27
CA GLY A 753 3.48 -35.58 8.80
C GLY A 753 4.03 -34.69 7.71
N ALA A 754 4.06 -33.38 7.95
CA ALA A 754 4.73 -32.45 7.03
C ALA A 754 6.26 -32.60 7.11
N GLY A 755 6.90 -32.94 5.99
CA GLY A 755 8.34 -33.23 5.96
C GLY A 755 9.26 -32.07 6.30
N ASP A 756 8.79 -30.81 6.23
CA ASP A 756 9.55 -29.60 6.57
C ASP A 756 9.59 -29.28 8.08
N ARG A 757 9.12 -30.20 8.93
CA ARG A 757 9.17 -30.10 10.40
C ARG A 757 10.42 -30.77 10.96
N ARG A 758 10.83 -30.42 12.19
CA ARG A 758 11.96 -31.07 12.85
C ARG A 758 11.58 -32.51 13.21
N ASP A 759 12.57 -33.40 13.21
CA ASP A 759 12.33 -34.82 13.54
C ASP A 759 11.63 -35.01 14.89
N GLN A 760 12.02 -34.21 15.89
CA GLN A 760 11.43 -34.26 17.22
C GLN A 760 9.94 -33.89 17.20
N ASP A 761 9.54 -32.88 16.41
CA ASP A 761 8.15 -32.43 16.31
C ASP A 761 7.29 -33.49 15.61
N ILE A 762 7.83 -34.21 14.63
CA ILE A 762 7.13 -35.32 13.95
C ILE A 762 6.92 -36.50 14.91
N ARG A 763 7.96 -36.88 15.68
CA ARG A 763 7.85 -37.95 16.69
C ARG A 763 6.86 -37.60 17.80
N GLU A 764 6.88 -36.35 18.27
CA GLU A 764 6.02 -35.91 19.36
C GLU A 764 4.53 -35.97 19.00
N GLN A 765 4.17 -35.69 17.74
CA GLN A 765 2.77 -35.77 17.28
C GLN A 765 2.16 -37.15 17.53
N THR A 766 2.82 -38.22 17.12
CA THR A 766 2.30 -39.58 17.34
C THR A 766 2.52 -40.08 18.76
N GLN A 767 3.49 -39.55 19.50
CA GLN A 767 3.59 -39.81 20.95
C GLN A 767 2.34 -39.32 21.68
N ILE A 768 1.85 -38.12 21.34
CA ILE A 768 0.61 -37.55 21.88
C ILE A 768 -0.59 -38.42 21.47
N LEU A 769 -0.73 -38.72 20.18
CA LEU A 769 -1.86 -39.49 19.67
C LEU A 769 -1.88 -40.93 20.20
N GLY A 770 -0.72 -41.57 20.34
CA GLY A 770 -0.60 -42.94 20.86
C GLY A 770 -1.03 -43.11 22.31
N ALA A 771 -1.17 -42.01 23.06
CA ALA A 771 -1.75 -42.01 24.41
C ALA A 771 -3.28 -41.95 24.41
N ALA A 772 -3.91 -41.44 23.34
CA ALA A 772 -5.33 -41.10 23.28
C ALA A 772 -6.16 -42.00 22.35
N PHE A 773 -5.54 -42.58 21.33
CA PHE A 773 -6.20 -43.41 20.31
C PHE A 773 -5.85 -44.89 20.46
N ASP A 774 -6.82 -45.75 20.16
CA ASP A 774 -6.69 -47.22 20.20
C ASP A 774 -6.03 -47.75 18.91
N GLU A 775 -6.34 -47.11 17.77
CA GLU A 775 -5.82 -47.44 16.44
C GLU A 775 -5.21 -46.20 15.78
N VAL A 776 -4.02 -46.36 15.19
CA VAL A 776 -3.30 -45.29 14.48
C VAL A 776 -2.97 -45.74 13.06
N ILE A 777 -3.53 -45.05 12.08
CA ILE A 777 -3.31 -45.30 10.66
C ILE A 777 -2.36 -44.23 10.14
N LEU A 778 -1.11 -44.62 9.93
CA LEU A 778 -0.09 -43.78 9.33
C LEU A 778 -0.22 -43.85 7.81
N TYR A 779 -0.24 -42.70 7.13
CA TYR A 779 -0.21 -42.69 5.68
C TYR A 779 0.92 -41.85 5.11
N GLN A 780 1.47 -42.31 3.98
CA GLN A 780 2.43 -41.55 3.20
C GLN A 780 1.77 -41.02 1.93
N ASP A 781 1.93 -39.72 1.70
CA ASP A 781 1.53 -39.05 0.46
C ASP A 781 2.74 -38.30 -0.17
N ALA A 782 2.52 -37.59 -1.27
CA ALA A 782 3.56 -36.88 -2.05
C ALA A 782 4.24 -35.71 -1.31
N CYS A 783 3.75 -35.30 -0.13
CA CYS A 783 4.18 -34.08 0.58
C CYS A 783 5.46 -34.26 1.44
N GLN A 784 6.54 -34.76 0.85
CA GLN A 784 7.78 -35.07 1.60
C GLN A 784 8.68 -33.85 1.89
N ARG A 785 8.47 -32.74 1.19
CA ARG A 785 9.09 -31.43 1.46
C ARG A 785 10.60 -31.47 1.76
N GLY A 786 11.35 -32.27 1.01
CA GLY A 786 12.81 -32.37 1.09
C GLY A 786 13.33 -33.57 1.89
N ARG A 787 12.46 -34.40 2.47
CA ARG A 787 12.80 -35.71 3.04
C ARG A 787 12.72 -36.82 1.99
N ALA A 788 13.32 -37.96 2.29
CA ALA A 788 13.25 -39.15 1.43
C ALA A 788 11.95 -39.96 1.67
N ASP A 789 11.58 -40.77 0.67
CA ASP A 789 10.46 -41.70 0.77
C ASP A 789 10.55 -42.57 2.03
N GLY A 790 9.46 -42.62 2.80
CA GLY A 790 9.34 -43.42 4.02
C GLY A 790 9.94 -42.79 5.28
N GLU A 791 10.72 -41.70 5.16
CA GLU A 791 11.39 -41.08 6.30
C GLU A 791 10.40 -40.49 7.32
N VAL A 792 9.36 -39.81 6.83
CA VAL A 792 8.30 -39.25 7.69
C VAL A 792 7.55 -40.36 8.44
N ILE A 793 7.18 -41.45 7.75
CA ILE A 793 6.49 -42.58 8.37
C ILE A 793 7.37 -43.25 9.43
N ALA A 794 8.67 -43.39 9.18
CA ALA A 794 9.59 -43.93 10.16
C ALA A 794 9.62 -43.09 11.45
N LEU A 795 9.61 -41.75 11.33
CA LEU A 795 9.56 -40.85 12.47
C LEU A 795 8.22 -40.91 13.22
N LEU A 796 7.10 -40.94 12.49
CA LEU A 796 5.77 -41.10 13.09
C LEU A 796 5.66 -42.44 13.82
N ARG A 797 6.18 -43.53 13.24
CA ARG A 797 6.26 -44.86 13.87
C ARG A 797 7.13 -44.83 15.12
N ASP A 798 8.27 -44.16 15.07
CA ASP A 798 9.17 -44.01 16.22
C ASP A 798 8.47 -43.34 17.41
N GLY A 799 7.62 -42.33 17.16
CA GLY A 799 6.84 -41.67 18.21
C GLY A 799 5.80 -42.57 18.89
N LEU A 800 5.36 -43.66 18.23
CA LEU A 800 4.44 -44.65 18.80
C LEU A 800 5.13 -45.70 19.68
N LYS A 801 6.46 -45.74 19.71
CA LYS A 801 7.20 -46.67 20.57
C LYS A 801 6.88 -46.37 22.04
N GLY A 802 6.31 -47.35 22.73
CA GLY A 802 5.88 -47.20 24.13
C GLY A 802 4.55 -46.47 24.30
N ALA A 803 3.72 -46.39 23.24
CA ALA A 803 2.36 -45.87 23.32
C ALA A 803 1.55 -46.59 24.42
N LYS A 804 0.80 -45.82 25.20
CA LYS A 804 0.03 -46.34 26.35
C LYS A 804 -1.31 -46.94 25.93
N ARG A 805 -1.87 -46.48 24.82
CA ARG A 805 -3.22 -46.84 24.37
C ARG A 805 -3.26 -47.45 22.98
N ALA A 806 -2.49 -46.92 22.03
CA ALA A 806 -2.46 -47.45 20.68
C ALA A 806 -1.99 -48.91 20.67
N ARG A 807 -2.85 -49.81 20.16
CA ARG A 807 -2.57 -51.26 20.06
C ARG A 807 -2.41 -51.70 18.61
N ASP A 808 -3.12 -51.03 17.70
CA ASP A 808 -3.10 -51.32 16.27
C ASP A 808 -2.47 -50.16 15.51
N VAL A 809 -1.40 -50.44 14.76
CA VAL A 809 -0.75 -49.46 13.89
C VAL A 809 -0.74 -49.98 12.47
N LEU A 810 -1.30 -49.21 11.54
CA LEU A 810 -1.33 -49.52 10.12
C LEU A 810 -0.51 -48.50 9.33
N GLU A 811 0.09 -48.96 8.24
CA GLU A 811 0.81 -48.10 7.31
C GLU A 811 0.25 -48.25 5.91
N ILE A 812 -0.18 -47.15 5.33
CA ILE A 812 -0.90 -47.12 4.06
C ILE A 812 -0.26 -46.09 3.13
N GLN A 813 -0.15 -46.43 1.85
CA GLN A 813 0.25 -45.48 0.83
C GLN A 813 -0.99 -44.81 0.22
N GLY A 814 -1.05 -43.49 0.29
CA GLY A 814 -2.16 -42.65 -0.19
C GLY A 814 -3.17 -42.26 0.88
N GLU A 815 -3.50 -40.96 0.94
CA GLU A 815 -4.45 -40.37 1.90
C GLU A 815 -5.84 -41.01 1.80
N PHE A 816 -6.46 -41.02 0.61
CA PHE A 816 -7.84 -41.52 0.45
C PHE A 816 -7.98 -43.01 0.80
N LYS A 817 -6.97 -43.83 0.48
CA LYS A 817 -6.96 -45.24 0.84
C LYS A 817 -6.89 -45.44 2.36
N ALA A 818 -6.15 -44.58 3.06
CA ALA A 818 -6.08 -44.60 4.51
C ALA A 818 -7.40 -44.18 5.15
N ILE A 819 -8.05 -43.14 4.59
CA ILE A 819 -9.40 -42.72 4.98
C ILE A 819 -10.41 -43.86 4.79
N ASP A 820 -10.45 -44.48 3.61
CA ASP A 820 -11.38 -45.58 3.32
C ASP A 820 -11.17 -46.77 4.26
N THR A 821 -9.91 -47.14 4.51
CA THR A 821 -9.57 -48.22 5.45
C THR A 821 -10.03 -47.89 6.87
N ALA A 822 -9.88 -46.63 7.30
CA ALA A 822 -10.36 -46.20 8.61
C ALA A 822 -11.89 -46.28 8.69
N LEU A 823 -12.61 -45.78 7.67
CA LEU A 823 -14.07 -45.80 7.63
C LEU A 823 -14.65 -47.22 7.63
N GLU A 824 -14.06 -48.14 6.86
CA GLU A 824 -14.51 -49.54 6.78
C GLU A 824 -14.40 -50.29 8.10
N ARG A 825 -13.51 -49.84 8.99
CA ARG A 825 -13.28 -50.44 10.32
C ARG A 825 -14.18 -49.88 11.41
N LEU A 826 -14.92 -48.80 11.16
CA LEU A 826 -15.76 -48.16 12.19
C LEU A 826 -17.00 -48.99 12.52
N GLN A 827 -17.30 -49.06 13.82
CA GLN A 827 -18.54 -49.59 14.36
C GLN A 827 -19.41 -48.46 14.97
N PRO A 828 -20.72 -48.68 15.14
CA PRO A 828 -21.59 -47.70 15.81
C PRO A 828 -21.05 -47.31 17.19
N GLY A 829 -20.93 -46.00 17.45
CA GLY A 829 -20.37 -45.46 18.70
C GLY A 829 -18.85 -45.28 18.70
N ASP A 830 -18.14 -45.63 17.62
CA ASP A 830 -16.72 -45.32 17.46
C ASP A 830 -16.48 -43.86 17.08
N LEU A 831 -15.23 -43.40 17.23
CA LEU A 831 -14.77 -42.09 16.81
C LEU A 831 -13.50 -42.21 15.96
N CYS A 832 -13.50 -41.58 14.78
CA CYS A 832 -12.35 -41.47 13.90
C CYS A 832 -11.93 -40.01 13.74
N LEU A 833 -10.66 -39.69 14.04
CA LEU A 833 -10.05 -38.42 13.68
C LEU A 833 -9.23 -38.58 12.39
N VAL A 834 -9.52 -37.78 11.38
CA VAL A 834 -8.81 -37.75 10.11
C VAL A 834 -8.02 -36.45 10.02
N LEU A 835 -6.70 -36.56 10.08
CA LEU A 835 -5.79 -35.45 9.86
C LEU A 835 -5.51 -35.32 8.37
N VAL A 836 -6.22 -34.37 7.75
CA VAL A 836 -6.23 -34.15 6.30
C VAL A 836 -5.03 -33.33 5.87
N ASP A 837 -4.36 -33.71 4.79
CA ASP A 837 -3.33 -32.91 4.13
C ASP A 837 -3.96 -32.13 2.96
N GLN A 838 -4.70 -32.84 2.09
CA GLN A 838 -5.42 -32.23 0.97
C GLN A 838 -6.84 -31.83 1.39
N VAL A 839 -6.98 -30.77 2.20
CA VAL A 839 -8.24 -30.35 2.85
C VAL A 839 -9.48 -30.44 1.95
N GLU A 840 -9.47 -29.78 0.78
CA GLU A 840 -10.63 -29.77 -0.11
C GLU A 840 -10.98 -31.17 -0.65
N ALA A 841 -9.98 -31.90 -1.14
CA ALA A 841 -10.17 -33.21 -1.74
C ALA A 841 -10.58 -34.26 -0.70
N ALA A 842 -9.96 -34.23 0.49
CA ALA A 842 -10.28 -35.12 1.59
C ALA A 842 -11.67 -34.89 2.16
N LEU A 843 -12.10 -33.62 2.31
CA LEU A 843 -13.47 -33.31 2.71
C LEU A 843 -14.49 -33.74 1.66
N ALA A 844 -14.22 -33.52 0.38
CA ALA A 844 -15.09 -33.98 -0.70
C ALA A 844 -15.21 -35.52 -0.70
N HIS A 845 -14.10 -36.23 -0.47
CA HIS A 845 -14.07 -37.69 -0.36
C HIS A 845 -14.88 -38.19 0.84
N LEU A 846 -14.66 -37.61 2.02
CA LEU A 846 -15.42 -37.91 3.24
C LEU A 846 -16.91 -37.63 3.05
N GLN A 847 -17.27 -36.52 2.39
CA GLN A 847 -18.66 -36.17 2.13
C GLN A 847 -19.31 -37.17 1.18
N MET A 848 -18.63 -37.58 0.12
CA MET A 848 -19.09 -38.64 -0.78
C MET A 848 -19.33 -39.96 -0.04
N ARG A 849 -18.40 -40.38 0.85
CA ARG A 849 -18.53 -41.64 1.61
C ARG A 849 -19.63 -41.58 2.68
N THR A 850 -19.80 -40.44 3.34
CA THR A 850 -20.82 -40.24 4.38
C THR A 850 -22.23 -40.05 3.83
N GLN A 851 -22.35 -39.54 2.59
CA GLN A 851 -23.64 -39.35 1.92
C GLN A 851 -24.05 -40.51 1.00
N SER A 852 -23.12 -41.40 0.63
CA SER A 852 -23.43 -42.56 -0.20
C SER A 852 -24.28 -43.57 0.59
N PRO A 853 -25.52 -43.85 0.17
CA PRO A 853 -26.31 -44.92 0.75
C PRO A 853 -25.78 -46.25 0.20
N GLU A 854 -24.77 -46.84 0.85
CA GLU A 854 -24.43 -48.23 0.57
C GLU A 854 -25.49 -49.15 1.21
N VAL A 855 -26.49 -49.46 0.37
CA VAL A 855 -27.01 -50.80 0.10
C VAL A 855 -26.89 -51.77 1.29
N ALA A 856 -27.98 -51.87 2.04
CA ALA A 856 -28.31 -53.06 2.78
C ALA A 856 -28.43 -54.24 1.79
N VAL A 857 -27.38 -55.04 1.67
CA VAL A 857 -27.52 -56.44 1.27
C VAL A 857 -26.92 -57.28 2.39
N ALA A 858 -27.78 -58.19 2.83
CA ALA A 858 -27.69 -59.11 3.96
C ALA A 858 -26.45 -60.00 3.98
#